data_AF-A0A532TIU4-F1
#
_entry.id   AF-A0A532TIU4-F1
#
_cell.length_a   1.000
_cell.length_b   1.000
_cell.length_c   1.000
_cell.angle_alpha   90.00
_cell.angle_beta   90.00
_cell.angle_gamma   90.00
#
_symmetry.space_group_name_H-M   'P 1'
#
loop_
_entity.id
_entity.type
_entity.pdbx_description
1 polymer ?
#
loop_
_entity_poly.entity_id
_entity_poly.type
_entity_poly.pdbx_seq_one_letter_code
_entity_poly.pdbx_strand_id
1 'polypeptide(L)'
;MTKIRGVIVPSLTFFNKDLEVNTELHSLLTRHLLVNGADSIYLFGTKGAGFYFSDKLKEKIKLINLTLEVTGKKTPLIVGIFGNNKDRIVDQLEELGKKFDTLNFIIAPPYLEKIEDVNSYLEYILGTVKVDNHIYIHNNREEFAGNEINPSIVKELIGYSNFSGFIDSCDNINYCKSYIELINKDFSLLCENEENFQKFLQLIPLDLRKYAGIVPCVSNLVNLSSKLYFCAIEEKILDLHQLQEQINDIRNKIYDIKAQDGKEQRGLKYAFLYLYKSFSPNLIEDLNILSPSLKGNLDEITKERIEAYVNYLINQKHIYQLFSLGKDNIYQLDDMIKIFSNVEVLLSQGTIKKVIGPFHADINTIYRVNFEKSQLIFKFRTLKSFQYENIVKEKLLFPFLDGSLNSDSFDLREKIKKIVSVKKGDYQFSRDTPPIIPVANLVYFDETKAVIPHIFTIQEYIHGKSLKDLFNQYSQEDFRFSRSKFLTLFNELGELLGKLHTISFDSFQEHIYNIGKKSEINWLKLINSEFEIESQEARRKKLGYDNEIKTFLKDNISLLEEENEPVVLHNDFQWTNLIVKDSPNKIQINGIIDFDEWRVGVKAQDFVKMEFYTLKPINNIDIRGSFYNGYKKKCKIGQDFFKKLDIYSLLWFLKNYNSLYGNLANLEGSNSFKEREKLKYSYLSEIERIINS
;
A
#
# COMPACT_ATOMS: atom_id res chain seq x y z
N MET A 1 0.28 -21.25 -6.48
CA MET A 1 -0.87 -20.34 -6.63
C MET A 1 -1.73 -20.43 -5.38
N THR A 2 -2.39 -19.33 -5.00
CA THR A 2 -3.23 -19.29 -3.80
C THR A 2 -4.66 -19.65 -4.18
N LYS A 3 -5.20 -20.74 -3.62
CA LYS A 3 -6.60 -21.13 -3.81
C LYS A 3 -7.54 -20.09 -3.18
N ILE A 4 -8.68 -19.84 -3.83
CA ILE A 4 -9.67 -18.83 -3.46
C ILE A 4 -10.57 -19.34 -2.34
N ARG A 5 -10.63 -18.58 -1.23
CA ARG A 5 -11.38 -18.89 0.02
C ARG A 5 -11.74 -17.59 0.74
N GLY A 6 -12.61 -17.67 1.75
CA GLY A 6 -12.98 -16.50 2.54
C GLY A 6 -14.06 -15.65 1.91
N VAL A 7 -13.83 -14.34 1.85
CA VAL A 7 -14.72 -13.35 1.22
C VAL A 7 -14.24 -13.03 -0.19
N ILE A 8 -14.94 -13.55 -1.19
CA ILE A 8 -14.65 -13.36 -2.62
C ILE A 8 -15.59 -12.28 -3.16
N VAL A 9 -15.13 -11.04 -3.28
CA VAL A 9 -16.06 -9.97 -3.68
C VAL A 9 -16.21 -9.93 -5.21
N PRO A 10 -17.42 -10.15 -5.78
CA PRO A 10 -17.69 -10.00 -7.20
C PRO A 10 -17.66 -8.50 -7.54
N SER A 11 -16.51 -8.01 -8.00
CA SER A 11 -16.29 -6.61 -8.30
C SER A 11 -17.27 -6.15 -9.37
N LEU A 12 -17.95 -5.03 -9.09
CA LEU A 12 -18.69 -4.30 -10.11
C LEU A 12 -17.74 -3.81 -11.22
N THR A 13 -18.29 -3.63 -12.43
CA THR A 13 -17.54 -3.05 -13.55
C THR A 13 -18.08 -1.68 -13.95
N PHE A 14 -17.28 -0.62 -13.78
CA PHE A 14 -17.61 0.74 -14.17
C PHE A 14 -17.18 1.02 -15.62
N PHE A 15 -18.00 1.76 -16.34
CA PHE A 15 -17.81 2.05 -17.76
C PHE A 15 -17.59 3.55 -17.98
N ASN A 16 -16.79 3.90 -18.99
CA ASN A 16 -16.76 5.27 -19.52
C ASN A 16 -17.85 5.48 -20.59
N LYS A 17 -17.93 6.68 -21.16
CA LYS A 17 -18.90 7.03 -22.22
C LYS A 17 -18.81 6.14 -23.48
N ASP A 18 -17.65 5.53 -23.72
CA ASP A 18 -17.39 4.61 -24.84
C ASP A 18 -17.69 3.12 -24.50
N LEU A 19 -18.26 2.85 -23.33
CA LEU A 19 -18.52 1.49 -22.81
C LEU A 19 -17.27 0.62 -22.62
N GLU A 20 -16.12 1.25 -22.45
CA GLU A 20 -14.88 0.61 -22.00
C GLU A 20 -14.75 0.68 -20.48
N VAL A 21 -13.87 -0.14 -19.91
CA VAL A 21 -13.56 -0.14 -18.48
C VAL A 21 -13.05 1.22 -18.04
N ASN A 22 -13.73 1.84 -17.07
CA ASN A 22 -13.26 3.05 -16.40
C ASN A 22 -12.18 2.67 -15.37
N THR A 23 -10.93 2.82 -15.77
CA THR A 23 -9.76 2.41 -14.98
C THR A 23 -9.60 3.20 -13.69
N GLU A 24 -9.95 4.49 -13.66
CA GLU A 24 -9.85 5.31 -12.45
C GLU A 24 -10.84 4.84 -11.38
N LEU A 25 -12.11 4.69 -11.76
CA LEU A 25 -13.16 4.16 -10.88
C LEU A 25 -12.85 2.74 -10.41
N HIS A 26 -12.32 1.90 -11.29
CA HIS A 26 -11.92 0.54 -10.92
C HIS A 26 -10.74 0.51 -9.95
N SER A 27 -9.78 1.41 -10.12
CA SER A 27 -8.67 1.55 -9.19
C SER A 27 -9.19 1.91 -7.80
N LEU A 28 -10.13 2.86 -7.72
CA LEU A 28 -10.81 3.24 -6.49
C LEU A 28 -11.64 2.09 -5.91
N LEU A 29 -12.47 1.40 -6.71
CA LEU A 29 -13.27 0.26 -6.27
C LEU A 29 -12.37 -0.85 -5.73
N THR A 30 -11.37 -1.28 -6.48
CA THR A 30 -10.42 -2.34 -6.08
C THR A 30 -9.84 -2.06 -4.69
N ARG A 31 -9.40 -0.82 -4.47
CA ARG A 31 -8.88 -0.35 -3.19
C ARG A 31 -9.94 -0.40 -2.08
N HIS A 32 -11.19 -0.09 -2.40
CA HIS A 32 -12.30 -0.05 -1.45
C HIS A 32 -12.64 -1.47 -1.00
N LEU A 33 -12.69 -2.42 -1.93
CA LEU A 33 -12.90 -3.84 -1.63
C LEU A 33 -11.86 -4.36 -0.63
N LEU A 34 -10.58 -4.07 -0.86
CA LEU A 34 -9.49 -4.51 0.03
C LEU A 34 -9.62 -3.94 1.44
N VAL A 35 -9.95 -2.66 1.57
CA VAL A 35 -10.13 -2.01 2.87
C VAL A 35 -11.39 -2.53 3.59
N ASN A 36 -12.40 -2.97 2.84
CA ASN A 36 -13.62 -3.57 3.35
C ASN A 36 -13.55 -5.10 3.45
N GLY A 37 -12.35 -5.66 3.63
CA GLY A 37 -12.17 -7.05 4.08
C GLY A 37 -12.33 -8.12 2.99
N ALA A 38 -12.13 -7.77 1.72
CA ALA A 38 -12.07 -8.75 0.64
C ALA A 38 -10.80 -9.63 0.76
N ASP A 39 -10.98 -10.95 0.87
CA ASP A 39 -9.88 -11.93 0.80
C ASP A 39 -9.46 -12.19 -0.65
N SER A 40 -10.39 -12.03 -1.59
CA SER A 40 -10.15 -12.19 -3.03
C SER A 40 -11.05 -11.28 -3.84
N ILE A 41 -10.59 -10.90 -5.03
CA ILE A 41 -11.37 -10.08 -5.96
C ILE A 41 -11.82 -10.96 -7.12
N TYR A 42 -13.12 -10.96 -7.41
CA TYR A 42 -13.71 -11.65 -8.54
C TYR A 42 -14.07 -10.64 -9.63
N LEU A 43 -13.28 -10.61 -10.71
CA LEU A 43 -13.53 -9.78 -11.88
C LEU A 43 -14.38 -10.53 -12.91
N PHE A 44 -15.19 -9.76 -13.64
CA PHE A 44 -16.00 -10.28 -14.75
C PHE A 44 -16.96 -11.41 -14.36
N GLY A 45 -17.43 -11.41 -13.11
CA GLY A 45 -18.60 -12.21 -12.72
C GLY A 45 -19.88 -11.70 -13.38
N THR A 46 -21.00 -12.40 -13.21
CA THR A 46 -22.29 -11.96 -13.74
C THR A 46 -22.67 -10.56 -13.21
N LYS A 47 -22.43 -10.32 -11.91
CA LYS A 47 -22.56 -8.99 -11.27
C LYS A 47 -21.52 -7.96 -11.77
N GLY A 48 -20.35 -8.42 -12.19
CA GLY A 48 -19.28 -7.64 -12.82
C GLY A 48 -19.45 -7.45 -14.34
N ALA A 49 -20.65 -7.68 -14.89
CA ALA A 49 -20.96 -7.61 -16.32
C ALA A 49 -20.18 -8.59 -17.22
N GLY A 50 -19.82 -9.77 -16.71
CA GLY A 50 -19.02 -10.78 -17.41
C GLY A 50 -19.52 -11.17 -18.81
N PHE A 51 -20.83 -11.30 -18.99
CA PHE A 51 -21.44 -11.63 -20.30
C PHE A 51 -21.13 -10.57 -21.37
N TYR A 52 -21.07 -9.29 -21.00
CA TYR A 52 -20.74 -8.19 -21.90
C TYR A 52 -19.27 -8.20 -22.36
N PHE A 53 -18.39 -8.81 -21.57
CA PHE A 53 -16.97 -8.93 -21.86
C PHE A 53 -16.58 -10.30 -22.45
N SER A 54 -17.55 -11.18 -22.73
CA SER A 54 -17.32 -12.55 -23.22
C SER A 54 -16.44 -12.62 -24.48
N ASP A 55 -16.51 -11.61 -25.35
CA ASP A 55 -15.74 -11.45 -26.58
C ASP A 55 -14.72 -10.29 -26.53
N LYS A 56 -14.46 -9.71 -25.35
CA LYS A 56 -13.64 -8.51 -25.17
C LYS A 56 -12.35 -8.76 -24.38
N LEU A 57 -11.53 -9.67 -24.88
CA LEU A 57 -10.31 -10.10 -24.20
C LEU A 57 -9.33 -8.95 -23.88
N LYS A 58 -9.20 -7.96 -24.77
CA LYS A 58 -8.34 -6.78 -24.53
C LYS A 58 -8.76 -5.98 -23.30
N GLU A 59 -10.06 -5.76 -23.12
CA GLU A 59 -10.59 -5.05 -21.95
C GLU A 59 -10.45 -5.89 -20.68
N LYS A 60 -10.59 -7.22 -20.77
CA LYS A 60 -10.26 -8.13 -19.66
C LYS A 60 -8.82 -7.96 -19.20
N ILE A 61 -7.87 -8.03 -20.14
CA ILE A 61 -6.44 -7.86 -19.87
C ILE A 61 -6.15 -6.49 -19.24
N LYS A 62 -6.78 -5.42 -19.74
CA LYS A 62 -6.63 -4.05 -19.22
C LYS A 62 -7.03 -3.97 -17.75
N LEU A 63 -8.22 -4.49 -17.39
CA LEU A 63 -8.68 -4.47 -16.00
C LEU A 63 -7.87 -5.41 -15.10
N ILE A 64 -7.50 -6.61 -15.59
CA ILE A 64 -6.65 -7.55 -14.84
C ILE A 64 -5.31 -6.90 -14.48
N ASN A 65 -4.64 -6.27 -15.45
CA ASN A 65 -3.36 -5.56 -15.20
C ASN A 65 -3.52 -4.48 -14.13
N LEU A 66 -4.55 -3.63 -14.26
CA LEU A 66 -4.84 -2.59 -13.29
C LEU A 66 -5.07 -3.16 -11.89
N THR A 67 -5.89 -4.21 -11.76
CA THR A 67 -6.19 -4.83 -10.46
C THR A 67 -4.94 -5.48 -9.85
N LEU A 68 -4.11 -6.15 -10.65
CA LEU A 68 -2.83 -6.71 -10.19
C LEU A 68 -1.84 -5.63 -9.75
N GLU A 69 -1.77 -4.50 -10.47
CA GLU A 69 -0.96 -3.35 -10.10
C GLU A 69 -1.43 -2.76 -8.75
N VAL A 70 -2.73 -2.50 -8.62
CA VAL A 70 -3.33 -1.90 -7.42
C VAL A 70 -3.20 -2.80 -6.18
N THR A 71 -3.28 -4.11 -6.36
CA THR A 71 -3.13 -5.11 -5.27
C THR A 71 -1.66 -5.45 -4.98
N GLY A 72 -0.72 -5.00 -5.82
CA GLY A 72 0.69 -5.39 -5.75
C GLY A 72 0.90 -6.90 -5.91
N LYS A 73 -0.02 -7.58 -6.62
CA LYS A 73 -0.06 -9.06 -6.80
C LYS A 73 -0.15 -9.87 -5.49
N LYS A 74 -0.58 -9.26 -4.38
CA LYS A 74 -0.68 -9.92 -3.07
C LYS A 74 -2.06 -10.52 -2.79
N THR A 75 -3.10 -9.97 -3.43
CA THR A 75 -4.48 -10.45 -3.27
C THR A 75 -4.82 -11.42 -4.40
N PRO A 76 -5.34 -12.63 -4.09
CA PRO A 76 -5.79 -13.57 -5.11
C PRO A 76 -6.88 -12.96 -6.00
N LEU A 77 -6.75 -13.21 -7.30
CA LEU A 77 -7.65 -12.72 -8.32
C LEU A 77 -8.32 -13.90 -9.02
N ILE A 78 -9.64 -13.83 -9.16
CA ILE A 78 -10.43 -14.81 -9.92
C ILE A 78 -11.19 -14.10 -11.04
N VAL A 79 -11.18 -14.68 -12.24
CA VAL A 79 -11.67 -14.04 -13.47
C VAL A 79 -12.75 -14.90 -14.11
N GLY A 80 -13.92 -14.31 -14.36
CA GLY A 80 -15.01 -14.95 -15.09
C GLY A 80 -14.72 -15.08 -16.58
N ILE A 81 -14.76 -16.32 -17.09
CA ILE A 81 -14.66 -16.67 -18.50
C ILE A 81 -15.99 -17.33 -18.91
N PHE A 82 -16.94 -16.47 -19.29
CA PHE A 82 -18.25 -16.89 -19.80
C PHE A 82 -18.31 -16.77 -21.32
N GLY A 83 -19.09 -17.66 -21.93
CA GLY A 83 -19.30 -17.72 -23.37
C GLY A 83 -20.21 -18.88 -23.74
N ASN A 84 -20.70 -18.89 -24.98
CA ASN A 84 -21.56 -19.96 -25.50
C ASN A 84 -20.80 -20.95 -26.40
N ASN A 85 -19.52 -20.69 -26.68
CA ASN A 85 -18.66 -21.55 -27.48
C ASN A 85 -17.50 -22.04 -26.60
N LYS A 86 -17.45 -23.35 -26.36
CA LYS A 86 -16.44 -24.00 -25.49
C LYS A 86 -15.01 -23.82 -25.98
N ASP A 87 -14.78 -23.80 -27.29
CA ASP A 87 -13.44 -23.60 -27.87
C ASP A 87 -12.91 -22.20 -27.56
N ARG A 88 -13.76 -21.18 -27.71
CA ARG A 88 -13.40 -19.80 -27.34
C ARG A 88 -13.16 -19.61 -25.84
N ILE A 89 -13.81 -20.41 -24.99
CA ILE A 89 -13.51 -20.40 -23.55
C ILE A 89 -12.13 -21.00 -23.30
N VAL A 90 -11.82 -22.14 -23.92
CA VAL A 90 -10.49 -22.78 -23.83
C VAL A 90 -9.40 -21.80 -24.31
N ASP A 91 -9.59 -21.15 -25.46
CA ASP A 91 -8.64 -20.18 -26.00
C ASP A 91 -8.37 -19.03 -25.02
N GLN A 92 -9.41 -18.47 -24.39
CA GLN A 92 -9.26 -17.40 -23.40
C GLN A 92 -8.54 -17.88 -22.13
N LEU A 93 -8.85 -19.08 -21.64
CA LEU A 93 -8.19 -19.67 -20.47
C LEU A 93 -6.70 -19.90 -20.73
N GLU A 94 -6.36 -20.42 -21.90
CA GLU A 94 -4.98 -20.63 -22.36
C GLU A 94 -4.22 -19.30 -22.49
N GLU A 95 -4.80 -18.31 -23.16
CA GLU A 95 -4.14 -17.02 -23.39
C GLU A 95 -3.90 -16.27 -22.06
N LEU A 96 -4.92 -16.20 -21.21
CA LEU A 96 -4.81 -15.52 -19.93
C LEU A 96 -3.93 -16.30 -18.95
N GLY A 97 -4.02 -17.63 -18.91
CA GLY A 97 -3.22 -18.47 -18.02
C GLY A 97 -1.72 -18.41 -18.35
N LYS A 98 -1.36 -18.41 -19.65
CA LYS A 98 0.03 -18.21 -20.09
C LYS A 98 0.57 -16.83 -19.74
N LYS A 99 -0.29 -15.82 -19.74
CA LYS A 99 0.08 -14.43 -19.46
C LYS A 99 0.15 -14.13 -17.96
N PHE A 100 -0.69 -14.79 -17.17
CA PHE A 100 -0.87 -14.51 -15.75
C PHE A 100 -0.95 -15.81 -14.94
N ASP A 101 0.20 -16.26 -14.46
CA ASP A 101 0.37 -17.46 -13.65
C ASP A 101 -0.34 -17.40 -12.28
N THR A 102 -0.66 -16.19 -11.78
CA THR A 102 -1.33 -16.02 -10.48
C THR A 102 -2.86 -16.02 -10.54
N LEU A 103 -3.47 -16.10 -11.72
CA LEU A 103 -4.94 -16.03 -11.86
C LEU A 103 -5.62 -17.35 -11.50
N ASN A 104 -6.85 -17.22 -11.03
CA ASN A 104 -7.83 -18.30 -10.98
C ASN A 104 -8.95 -17.94 -11.98
N PHE A 105 -9.67 -18.95 -12.47
CA PHE A 105 -10.74 -18.75 -13.45
C PHE A 105 -12.07 -19.29 -12.94
N ILE A 106 -13.16 -18.66 -13.36
CA ILE A 106 -14.52 -19.18 -13.23
C ILE A 106 -15.07 -19.46 -14.62
N ILE A 107 -15.60 -20.65 -14.82
CA ILE A 107 -16.37 -21.02 -16.01
C ILE A 107 -17.79 -21.41 -15.61
N ALA A 108 -18.69 -21.40 -16.58
CA ALA A 108 -20.08 -21.84 -16.41
C ALA A 108 -20.61 -22.45 -17.72
N PRO A 109 -21.77 -23.12 -17.69
CA PRO A 109 -22.49 -23.50 -18.90
C PRO A 109 -22.86 -22.28 -19.77
N PRO A 110 -23.26 -22.50 -21.04
CA PRO A 110 -23.78 -21.44 -21.90
C PRO A 110 -24.95 -20.68 -21.26
N TYR A 111 -25.03 -19.38 -21.52
CA TYR A 111 -26.04 -18.49 -20.93
C TYR A 111 -27.13 -18.05 -21.92
N LEU A 112 -27.02 -18.41 -23.21
CA LEU A 112 -28.06 -18.12 -24.22
C LEU A 112 -29.02 -19.27 -24.44
N GLU A 113 -28.61 -20.50 -24.21
CA GLU A 113 -29.43 -21.68 -24.47
C GLU A 113 -29.14 -22.83 -23.50
N LYS A 114 -30.15 -23.67 -23.31
CA LYS A 114 -30.02 -24.92 -22.58
C LYS A 114 -29.34 -25.96 -23.49
N ILE A 115 -28.29 -26.59 -23.01
CA ILE A 115 -27.61 -27.67 -23.72
C ILE A 115 -28.09 -29.05 -23.26
N GLU A 116 -27.94 -30.06 -24.11
CA GLU A 116 -28.37 -31.44 -23.82
C GLU A 116 -27.50 -32.09 -22.74
N ASP A 117 -26.18 -31.86 -22.79
CA ASP A 117 -25.22 -32.50 -21.89
C ASP A 117 -24.22 -31.47 -21.33
N VAL A 118 -24.49 -31.03 -20.09
CA VAL A 118 -23.62 -30.12 -19.34
C VAL A 118 -22.34 -30.81 -18.87
N ASN A 119 -22.36 -32.12 -18.61
CA ASN A 119 -21.17 -32.84 -18.16
C ASN A 119 -20.11 -32.86 -19.27
N SER A 120 -20.48 -33.36 -20.46
CA SER A 120 -19.60 -33.39 -21.64
C SER A 120 -19.05 -32.00 -22.01
N TYR A 121 -19.83 -30.94 -21.80
CA TYR A 121 -19.39 -29.57 -22.04
C TYR A 121 -18.27 -29.14 -21.09
N LEU A 122 -18.42 -29.41 -19.79
CA LEU A 122 -17.44 -29.04 -18.76
C LEU A 122 -16.19 -29.93 -18.81
N GLU A 123 -16.36 -31.24 -19.02
CA GLU A 123 -15.25 -32.19 -19.23
C GLU A 123 -14.35 -31.77 -20.39
N TYR A 124 -14.95 -31.33 -21.50
CA TYR A 124 -14.21 -30.83 -22.65
C TYR A 124 -13.30 -29.66 -22.27
N ILE A 125 -13.84 -28.66 -21.56
CA ILE A 125 -13.07 -27.47 -21.17
C ILE A 125 -11.95 -27.86 -20.20
N LEU A 126 -12.27 -28.58 -19.13
CA LEU A 126 -11.29 -28.98 -18.10
C LEU A 126 -10.18 -29.87 -18.66
N GLY A 127 -10.51 -30.81 -19.57
CA GLY A 127 -9.54 -31.72 -20.18
C GLY A 127 -8.67 -31.10 -21.27
N THR A 128 -9.17 -30.05 -21.93
CA THR A 128 -8.43 -29.38 -23.02
C THR A 128 -7.44 -28.35 -22.51
N VAL A 129 -7.79 -27.60 -21.45
CA VAL A 129 -6.92 -26.57 -20.85
C VAL A 129 -5.67 -27.20 -20.23
N LYS A 130 -4.49 -26.67 -20.57
CA LYS A 130 -3.15 -27.15 -20.20
C LYS A 130 -2.39 -26.23 -19.25
N VAL A 131 -2.90 -25.03 -18.99
CA VAL A 131 -2.30 -24.13 -17.99
C VAL A 131 -2.58 -24.62 -16.56
N ASP A 132 -1.65 -24.35 -15.63
CA ASP A 132 -1.72 -24.82 -14.24
C ASP A 132 -2.70 -24.01 -13.36
N ASN A 133 -3.38 -23.01 -13.93
CA ASN A 133 -4.32 -22.16 -13.21
C ASN A 133 -5.51 -22.95 -12.66
N HIS A 134 -5.96 -22.58 -11.46
CA HIS A 134 -7.15 -23.18 -10.85
C HIS A 134 -8.43 -22.71 -11.54
N ILE A 135 -9.31 -23.65 -11.86
CA ILE A 135 -10.62 -23.41 -12.47
C ILE A 135 -11.71 -23.74 -11.46
N TYR A 136 -12.66 -22.82 -11.35
CA TYR A 136 -13.87 -22.94 -10.55
C TYR A 136 -15.07 -23.02 -11.50
N ILE A 137 -16.09 -23.80 -11.14
CA ILE A 137 -17.31 -23.93 -11.93
C ILE A 137 -18.46 -23.25 -11.20
N HIS A 138 -19.20 -22.38 -11.89
CA HIS A 138 -20.35 -21.66 -11.36
C HIS A 138 -21.66 -22.27 -11.86
N ASN A 139 -22.50 -22.67 -10.91
CA ASN A 139 -23.85 -23.18 -11.13
C ASN A 139 -24.90 -22.15 -10.71
N ASN A 140 -25.68 -21.70 -11.68
CA ASN A 140 -26.83 -20.83 -11.46
C ASN A 140 -27.84 -21.02 -12.61
N ARG A 141 -28.90 -21.78 -12.35
CA ARG A 141 -29.86 -22.17 -13.39
C ARG A 141 -30.55 -20.97 -14.04
N GLU A 142 -30.78 -19.91 -13.28
CA GLU A 142 -31.44 -18.70 -13.78
C GLU A 142 -30.50 -17.89 -14.70
N GLU A 143 -29.23 -17.73 -14.31
CA GLU A 143 -28.24 -16.98 -15.09
C GLU A 143 -27.73 -17.76 -16.32
N PHE A 144 -27.79 -19.09 -16.30
CA PHE A 144 -27.24 -19.97 -17.36
C PHE A 144 -28.31 -20.74 -18.14
N ALA A 145 -29.39 -20.06 -18.56
CA ALA A 145 -30.41 -20.57 -19.49
C ALA A 145 -31.05 -21.92 -19.11
N GLY A 146 -31.19 -22.21 -17.82
CA GLY A 146 -31.79 -23.45 -17.35
C GLY A 146 -30.83 -24.64 -17.29
N ASN A 147 -29.53 -24.43 -17.54
CA ASN A 147 -28.49 -25.43 -17.35
C ASN A 147 -28.24 -25.64 -15.85
N GLU A 148 -28.33 -26.88 -15.38
CA GLU A 148 -28.18 -27.24 -13.97
C GLU A 148 -27.02 -28.22 -13.82
N ILE A 149 -26.15 -27.95 -12.86
CA ILE A 149 -25.05 -28.83 -12.48
C ILE A 149 -25.44 -29.51 -11.17
N ASN A 150 -25.58 -30.83 -11.20
CA ASN A 150 -25.97 -31.63 -10.04
C ASN A 150 -24.74 -32.29 -9.37
N PRO A 151 -24.88 -32.88 -8.16
CA PRO A 151 -23.76 -33.50 -7.44
C PRO A 151 -23.05 -34.64 -8.15
N SER A 152 -23.72 -35.41 -9.01
CA SER A 152 -23.04 -36.48 -9.77
C SER A 152 -22.05 -35.90 -10.78
N ILE A 153 -22.43 -34.83 -11.49
CA ILE A 153 -21.53 -34.15 -12.43
C ILE A 153 -20.29 -33.63 -11.69
N VAL A 154 -20.48 -32.93 -10.56
CA VAL A 154 -19.33 -32.39 -9.79
C VAL A 154 -18.40 -33.49 -9.29
N LYS A 155 -18.96 -34.64 -8.87
CA LYS A 155 -18.18 -35.80 -8.42
C LYS A 155 -17.36 -36.44 -9.55
N GLU A 156 -17.86 -36.44 -10.78
CA GLU A 156 -17.11 -36.91 -11.95
C GLU A 156 -15.97 -35.95 -12.31
N LEU A 157 -16.25 -34.64 -12.30
CA LEU A 157 -15.28 -33.61 -12.67
C LEU A 157 -14.15 -33.42 -11.66
N ILE A 158 -14.31 -33.84 -10.39
CA ILE A 158 -13.27 -33.65 -9.35
C ILE A 158 -11.95 -34.38 -9.66
N GLY A 159 -11.96 -35.33 -10.60
CA GLY A 159 -10.75 -35.99 -11.07
C GLY A 159 -9.79 -35.10 -11.88
N TYR A 160 -10.25 -33.95 -12.37
CA TYR A 160 -9.41 -33.01 -13.13
C TYR A 160 -8.59 -32.11 -12.19
N SER A 161 -7.27 -32.13 -12.33
CA SER A 161 -6.35 -31.44 -11.40
C SER A 161 -6.46 -29.91 -11.39
N ASN A 162 -6.98 -29.32 -12.46
CA ASN A 162 -7.26 -27.89 -12.56
C ASN A 162 -8.61 -27.51 -11.93
N PHE A 163 -9.55 -28.44 -11.73
CA PHE A 163 -10.84 -28.16 -11.10
C PHE A 163 -10.69 -28.05 -9.57
N SER A 164 -10.73 -26.82 -9.06
CA SER A 164 -10.30 -26.49 -7.69
C SER A 164 -11.42 -25.92 -6.80
N GLY A 165 -12.62 -25.75 -7.34
CA GLY A 165 -13.77 -25.37 -6.54
C GLY A 165 -15.06 -25.17 -7.31
N PHE A 166 -16.15 -25.01 -6.57
CA PHE A 166 -17.50 -24.92 -7.10
C PHE A 166 -18.24 -23.74 -6.47
N ILE A 167 -19.03 -23.03 -7.27
CA ILE A 167 -19.83 -21.88 -6.86
C ILE A 167 -21.30 -22.23 -7.08
N ASP A 168 -22.11 -22.11 -6.04
CA ASP A 168 -23.53 -22.46 -6.06
C ASP A 168 -24.33 -21.54 -5.13
N SER A 169 -25.62 -21.37 -5.37
CA SER A 169 -26.50 -20.63 -4.45
C SER A 169 -26.80 -21.40 -3.17
N CYS A 170 -26.62 -22.73 -3.18
CA CYS A 170 -26.87 -23.65 -2.07
C CYS A 170 -28.32 -23.64 -1.56
N ASP A 171 -29.28 -23.26 -2.40
CA ASP A 171 -30.72 -23.24 -2.04
C ASP A 171 -31.30 -24.66 -1.89
N ASN A 172 -30.84 -25.58 -2.75
CA ASN A 172 -31.15 -27.00 -2.59
C ASN A 172 -30.22 -27.61 -1.54
N ILE A 173 -30.74 -27.76 -0.32
CA ILE A 173 -29.99 -28.29 0.83
C ILE A 173 -29.38 -29.68 0.56
N ASN A 174 -30.05 -30.53 -0.21
CA ASN A 174 -29.53 -31.88 -0.51
C ASN A 174 -28.32 -31.82 -1.44
N TYR A 175 -28.35 -30.93 -2.43
CA TYR A 175 -27.19 -30.67 -3.29
C TYR A 175 -26.06 -30.03 -2.49
N CYS A 176 -26.36 -28.98 -1.72
CA CYS A 176 -25.39 -28.31 -0.87
C CYS A 176 -24.67 -29.28 0.06
N LYS A 177 -25.38 -30.19 0.75
CA LYS A 177 -24.77 -31.23 1.59
C LYS A 177 -23.84 -32.15 0.80
N SER A 178 -24.26 -32.55 -0.40
CA SER A 178 -23.43 -33.38 -1.28
C SER A 178 -22.16 -32.67 -1.75
N TYR A 179 -22.22 -31.35 -1.96
CA TYR A 179 -21.05 -30.54 -2.30
C TYR A 179 -20.13 -30.32 -1.10
N ILE A 180 -20.68 -30.20 0.12
CA ILE A 180 -19.90 -30.04 1.36
C ILE A 180 -19.00 -31.25 1.60
N GLU A 181 -19.44 -32.47 1.25
CA GLU A 181 -18.63 -33.68 1.32
C GLU A 181 -17.34 -33.62 0.47
N LEU A 182 -17.29 -32.73 -0.52
CA LEU A 182 -16.14 -32.56 -1.41
C LEU A 182 -15.12 -31.54 -0.87
N ILE A 183 -15.49 -30.73 0.11
CA ILE A 183 -14.63 -29.67 0.65
C ILE A 183 -13.40 -30.27 1.30
N ASN A 184 -12.23 -29.81 0.88
CA ASN A 184 -10.96 -30.19 1.48
C ASN A 184 -9.90 -29.10 1.24
N LYS A 185 -8.66 -29.37 1.65
CA LYS A 185 -7.54 -28.43 1.46
C LYS A 185 -7.25 -28.10 -0.02
N ASP A 186 -7.80 -28.87 -0.96
CA ASP A 186 -7.58 -28.74 -2.38
C ASP A 186 -8.81 -28.33 -3.19
N PHE A 187 -10.02 -28.48 -2.64
CA PHE A 187 -11.28 -28.15 -3.30
C PHE A 187 -12.15 -27.25 -2.42
N SER A 188 -12.59 -26.11 -2.96
CA SER A 188 -13.34 -25.09 -2.21
C SER A 188 -14.78 -24.98 -2.70
N LEU A 189 -15.75 -24.94 -1.78
CA LEU A 189 -17.15 -24.64 -2.08
C LEU A 189 -17.44 -23.18 -1.73
N LEU A 190 -17.95 -22.42 -2.69
CA LEU A 190 -18.28 -21.00 -2.55
C LEU A 190 -19.79 -20.80 -2.66
N CYS A 191 -20.39 -20.07 -1.71
CA CYS A 191 -21.81 -19.74 -1.76
C CYS A 191 -22.01 -18.33 -2.31
N GLU A 192 -22.91 -18.15 -3.28
CA GLU A 192 -23.28 -16.83 -3.82
C GLU A 192 -24.62 -16.29 -3.30
N ASN A 193 -25.42 -17.11 -2.61
CA ASN A 193 -26.68 -16.63 -2.04
C ASN A 193 -26.45 -15.81 -0.76
N GLU A 194 -26.43 -14.49 -0.93
CA GLU A 194 -26.21 -13.52 0.15
C GLU A 194 -27.26 -13.54 1.26
N GLU A 195 -28.45 -14.13 1.03
CA GLU A 195 -29.51 -14.25 2.03
C GLU A 195 -29.19 -15.27 3.11
N ASN A 196 -28.32 -16.23 2.78
CA ASN A 196 -28.20 -17.48 3.51
C ASN A 196 -26.74 -17.84 3.83
N PHE A 197 -25.80 -16.88 3.81
CA PHE A 197 -24.40 -17.16 4.15
C PHE A 197 -24.24 -17.78 5.54
N GLN A 198 -24.97 -17.28 6.53
CA GLN A 198 -24.98 -17.87 7.87
C GLN A 198 -25.40 -19.35 7.85
N LYS A 199 -26.48 -19.69 7.14
CA LYS A 199 -26.97 -21.07 7.02
C LYS A 199 -25.97 -21.96 6.29
N PHE A 200 -25.45 -21.49 5.16
CA PHE A 200 -24.42 -22.20 4.38
C PHE A 200 -23.19 -22.53 5.23
N LEU A 201 -22.63 -21.54 5.92
CA LEU A 201 -21.43 -21.72 6.74
C LEU A 201 -21.69 -22.67 7.93
N GLN A 202 -22.90 -22.66 8.51
CA GLN A 202 -23.26 -23.57 9.59
C GLN A 202 -23.48 -25.02 9.14
N LEU A 203 -23.84 -25.26 7.87
CA LEU A 203 -23.92 -26.62 7.31
C LEU A 203 -22.53 -27.28 7.16
N ILE A 204 -21.47 -26.47 7.08
CA ILE A 204 -20.09 -26.95 6.92
C ILE A 204 -19.49 -27.27 8.30
N PRO A 205 -18.87 -28.45 8.48
CA PRO A 205 -18.09 -28.77 9.68
C PRO A 205 -17.05 -27.68 10.00
N LEU A 206 -16.92 -27.33 11.29
CA LEU A 206 -16.14 -26.18 11.74
C LEU A 206 -14.69 -26.19 11.20
N ASP A 207 -14.03 -27.34 11.20
CA ASP A 207 -12.66 -27.54 10.72
C ASP A 207 -12.50 -27.36 9.20
N LEU A 208 -13.59 -27.55 8.44
CA LEU A 208 -13.65 -27.39 7.00
C LEU A 208 -14.09 -26.00 6.55
N ARG A 209 -14.70 -25.18 7.42
CA ARG A 209 -15.20 -23.82 7.05
C ARG A 209 -14.11 -22.94 6.45
N LYS A 210 -12.86 -23.06 6.92
CA LYS A 210 -11.70 -22.33 6.39
C LYS A 210 -11.36 -22.64 4.92
N TYR A 211 -11.90 -23.73 4.38
CA TYR A 211 -11.75 -24.15 2.98
C TYR A 211 -12.95 -23.77 2.11
N ALA A 212 -14.01 -23.22 2.69
CA ALA A 212 -15.15 -22.66 1.98
C ALA A 212 -15.00 -21.14 1.79
N GLY A 213 -15.97 -20.54 1.11
CA GLY A 213 -16.05 -19.09 0.97
C GLY A 213 -17.44 -18.59 0.63
N ILE A 214 -17.60 -17.27 0.66
CA ILE A 214 -18.83 -16.57 0.31
C ILE A 214 -18.54 -15.54 -0.80
N VAL A 215 -19.52 -15.30 -1.66
CA VAL A 215 -19.42 -14.38 -2.81
C VAL A 215 -20.37 -13.18 -2.64
N PRO A 216 -20.08 -12.23 -1.72
CA PRO A 216 -21.00 -11.15 -1.37
C PRO A 216 -20.96 -9.95 -2.33
N CYS A 217 -22.00 -9.75 -3.15
CA CYS A 217 -22.14 -8.54 -3.96
C CYS A 217 -22.24 -7.27 -3.09
N VAL A 218 -22.91 -7.34 -1.93
CA VAL A 218 -23.03 -6.22 -0.97
C VAL A 218 -21.68 -5.70 -0.49
N SER A 219 -20.62 -6.52 -0.53
CA SER A 219 -19.26 -6.13 -0.16
C SER A 219 -18.56 -5.22 -1.16
N ASN A 220 -19.22 -4.90 -2.28
CA ASN A 220 -18.83 -3.74 -3.09
C ASN A 220 -19.06 -2.40 -2.38
N LEU A 221 -19.76 -2.40 -1.24
CA LEU A 221 -20.05 -1.21 -0.43
C LEU A 221 -19.66 -1.37 1.06
N VAL A 222 -19.90 -2.52 1.69
CA VAL A 222 -19.79 -2.69 3.16
C VAL A 222 -18.87 -3.84 3.59
N ASN A 223 -18.28 -3.74 4.79
CA ASN A 223 -17.41 -4.77 5.39
C ASN A 223 -18.15 -5.75 6.33
N LEU A 224 -19.45 -5.96 6.16
CA LEU A 224 -20.18 -6.87 7.06
C LEU A 224 -19.91 -8.34 6.74
N SER A 225 -19.72 -8.69 5.47
CA SER A 225 -19.48 -10.08 5.05
C SER A 225 -18.17 -10.65 5.59
N SER A 226 -17.12 -9.84 5.74
CA SER A 226 -15.86 -10.26 6.38
C SER A 226 -16.04 -10.55 7.86
N LYS A 227 -16.78 -9.68 8.57
CA LYS A 227 -17.14 -9.91 9.97
C LYS A 227 -17.99 -11.17 10.12
N LEU A 228 -18.95 -11.37 9.21
CA LEU A 228 -19.83 -12.54 9.19
C LEU A 228 -19.01 -13.82 9.01
N TYR A 229 -18.13 -13.85 8.00
CA TYR A 229 -17.27 -14.98 7.74
C TYR A 229 -16.35 -15.28 8.93
N PHE A 230 -15.73 -14.27 9.53
CA PHE A 230 -14.93 -14.43 10.74
C PHE A 230 -15.74 -15.02 11.90
N CYS A 231 -16.96 -14.54 12.15
CA CYS A 231 -17.83 -15.10 13.19
C CYS A 231 -18.17 -16.57 12.93
N ALA A 232 -18.31 -16.98 11.67
CA ALA A 232 -18.53 -18.38 11.32
C ALA A 232 -17.30 -19.26 11.58
N ILE A 233 -16.08 -18.76 11.33
CA ILE A 233 -14.84 -19.48 11.64
C ILE A 233 -14.62 -19.62 13.15
N GLU A 234 -14.90 -18.56 13.91
CA GLU A 234 -14.72 -18.52 15.36
C GLU A 234 -15.93 -19.07 16.15
N GLU A 235 -16.91 -19.66 15.47
CA GLU A 235 -18.13 -20.24 16.06
C GLU A 235 -18.94 -19.24 16.93
N LYS A 236 -18.92 -17.96 16.57
CA LYS A 236 -19.73 -16.90 17.22
C LYS A 236 -21.14 -16.87 16.66
N ILE A 237 -21.95 -17.87 17.04
CA ILE A 237 -23.26 -18.15 16.43
C ILE A 237 -24.20 -16.94 16.51
N LEU A 238 -24.34 -16.30 17.68
CA LEU A 238 -25.27 -15.17 17.84
C LEU A 238 -24.90 -13.98 16.94
N ASP A 239 -23.63 -13.58 16.94
CA ASP A 239 -23.11 -12.47 16.11
C ASP A 239 -23.27 -12.78 14.62
N LEU A 240 -23.02 -14.03 14.22
CA LEU A 240 -23.20 -14.52 12.85
C LEU A 240 -24.65 -14.34 12.37
N HIS A 241 -25.64 -14.68 13.18
CA HIS A 241 -27.06 -14.46 12.84
C HIS A 241 -27.41 -12.97 12.76
N GLN A 242 -26.93 -12.16 13.71
CA GLN A 242 -27.19 -10.72 13.69
C GLN A 242 -26.60 -10.04 12.46
N LEU A 243 -25.38 -10.43 12.06
CA LEU A 243 -24.72 -9.91 10.86
C LEU A 243 -25.44 -10.33 9.58
N GLN A 244 -26.02 -11.54 9.52
CA GLN A 244 -26.83 -11.98 8.39
C GLN A 244 -28.09 -11.12 8.23
N GLU A 245 -28.80 -10.85 9.33
CA GLU A 245 -29.98 -9.98 9.31
C GLU A 245 -29.62 -8.55 8.87
N GLN A 246 -28.47 -8.02 9.34
CA GLN A 246 -27.98 -6.71 8.90
C GLN A 246 -27.65 -6.69 7.40
N ILE A 247 -27.00 -7.73 6.88
CA ILE A 247 -26.74 -7.87 5.44
C ILE A 247 -28.06 -7.89 4.66
N ASN A 248 -29.06 -8.63 5.13
CA ASN A 248 -30.37 -8.71 4.50
C ASN A 248 -31.09 -7.35 4.49
N ASP A 249 -31.05 -6.59 5.59
CA ASP A 249 -31.61 -5.23 5.63
C ASP A 249 -30.88 -4.31 4.64
N ILE A 250 -29.55 -4.32 4.63
CA ILE A 250 -28.76 -3.50 3.69
C ILE A 250 -29.11 -3.80 2.24
N ARG A 251 -29.20 -5.08 1.88
CA ARG A 251 -29.58 -5.51 0.52
C ARG A 251 -30.94 -4.91 0.13
N ASN A 252 -31.93 -4.99 1.00
CA ASN A 252 -33.27 -4.44 0.76
C ASN A 252 -33.30 -2.91 0.61
N LYS A 253 -32.38 -2.17 1.26
CA LYS A 253 -32.30 -0.71 1.19
C LYS A 253 -31.42 -0.20 0.05
N ILE A 254 -30.36 -0.91 -0.28
CA ILE A 254 -29.38 -0.49 -1.29
C ILE A 254 -29.75 -0.97 -2.70
N TYR A 255 -30.25 -2.21 -2.85
CA TYR A 255 -30.53 -2.76 -4.18
C TYR A 255 -31.77 -2.13 -4.80
N ASP A 256 -31.79 -2.05 -6.14
CA ASP A 256 -32.97 -1.61 -6.88
C ASP A 256 -34.02 -2.72 -6.96
N ILE A 257 -34.73 -2.93 -5.85
CA ILE A 257 -35.75 -3.97 -5.71
C ILE A 257 -36.91 -3.85 -6.72
N LYS A 258 -37.05 -2.71 -7.42
CA LYS A 258 -38.10 -2.49 -8.44
C LYS A 258 -37.68 -3.00 -9.83
N ALA A 259 -36.38 -3.06 -10.11
CA ALA A 259 -35.89 -3.54 -11.40
C ALA A 259 -36.16 -5.05 -11.56
N GLN A 260 -36.46 -5.50 -12.78
CA GLN A 260 -36.51 -6.95 -13.06
C GLN A 260 -35.08 -7.53 -13.08
N ASP A 261 -34.17 -6.85 -13.79
CA ASP A 261 -32.77 -7.26 -13.93
C ASP A 261 -31.79 -6.20 -13.42
N GLY A 262 -30.67 -6.69 -12.90
CA GLY A 262 -29.53 -5.85 -12.48
C GLY A 262 -29.75 -5.09 -11.17
N LYS A 263 -30.63 -5.59 -10.29
CA LYS A 263 -31.04 -4.93 -9.04
C LYS A 263 -29.83 -4.52 -8.19
N GLU A 264 -28.87 -5.44 -8.04
CA GLU A 264 -27.66 -5.27 -7.25
C GLU A 264 -26.71 -4.29 -7.93
N GLN A 265 -26.45 -4.46 -9.23
CA GLN A 265 -25.53 -3.63 -10.00
C GLN A 265 -25.99 -2.17 -10.03
N ARG A 266 -27.29 -1.93 -10.26
CA ARG A 266 -27.89 -0.58 -10.29
C ARG A 266 -27.71 0.11 -8.93
N GLY A 267 -28.18 -0.53 -7.86
CA GLY A 267 -28.16 0.02 -6.52
C GLY A 267 -26.74 0.24 -5.98
N LEU A 268 -25.86 -0.76 -6.09
CA LEU A 268 -24.51 -0.69 -5.55
C LEU A 268 -23.60 0.27 -6.32
N LYS A 269 -23.70 0.36 -7.65
CA LYS A 269 -22.94 1.35 -8.42
C LYS A 269 -23.32 2.76 -8.02
N TYR A 270 -24.62 3.03 -7.90
CA TYR A 270 -25.10 4.33 -7.46
C TYR A 270 -24.66 4.64 -6.03
N ALA A 271 -24.80 3.69 -5.11
CA ALA A 271 -24.34 3.83 -3.73
C ALA A 271 -22.82 4.12 -3.66
N PHE A 272 -22.00 3.39 -4.43
CA PHE A 272 -20.56 3.59 -4.48
C PHE A 272 -20.18 4.96 -5.06
N LEU A 273 -20.82 5.39 -6.14
CA LEU A 273 -20.55 6.70 -6.73
C LEU A 273 -21.01 7.84 -5.81
N TYR A 274 -22.15 7.68 -5.13
CA TYR A 274 -22.59 8.61 -4.10
C TYR A 274 -21.61 8.70 -2.94
N LEU A 275 -21.09 7.55 -2.48
CA LEU A 275 -20.07 7.44 -1.44
C LEU A 275 -18.83 8.27 -1.78
N TYR A 276 -18.46 8.33 -3.06
CA TYR A 276 -17.27 9.00 -3.58
C TYR A 276 -17.55 10.28 -4.36
N LYS A 277 -18.74 10.87 -4.23
CA LYS A 277 -19.16 12.06 -4.98
C LYS A 277 -18.25 13.28 -4.80
N SER A 278 -17.51 13.34 -3.69
CA SER A 278 -16.56 14.42 -3.38
C SER A 278 -15.17 14.24 -4.02
N PHE A 279 -14.82 13.05 -4.54
CA PHE A 279 -13.51 12.80 -5.14
C PHE A 279 -13.31 13.48 -6.50
N SER A 280 -14.36 13.63 -7.30
CA SER A 280 -14.36 14.48 -8.49
C SER A 280 -15.81 14.77 -8.92
N PRO A 281 -16.17 16.04 -9.18
CA PRO A 281 -17.51 16.41 -9.66
C PRO A 281 -17.90 15.72 -10.96
N ASN A 282 -16.91 15.34 -11.78
CA ASN A 282 -17.13 14.66 -13.06
C ASN A 282 -17.51 13.16 -12.89
N LEU A 283 -17.31 12.54 -11.71
CA LEU A 283 -17.79 11.18 -11.43
C LEU A 283 -19.33 11.08 -11.48
N ILE A 284 -20.02 12.20 -11.22
CA ILE A 284 -21.48 12.26 -11.16
C ILE A 284 -22.09 12.21 -12.57
N GLU A 285 -21.39 12.68 -13.60
CA GLU A 285 -21.87 12.59 -14.99
C GLU A 285 -21.91 11.14 -15.52
N ASP A 286 -21.14 10.23 -14.92
CA ASP A 286 -21.06 8.81 -15.29
C ASP A 286 -22.05 7.90 -14.50
N LEU A 287 -22.92 8.48 -13.66
CA LEU A 287 -23.80 7.78 -12.70
C LEU A 287 -24.75 6.72 -13.30
N ASN A 288 -24.96 6.70 -14.61
CA ASN A 288 -25.97 5.86 -15.26
C ASN A 288 -25.41 4.91 -16.33
N ILE A 289 -24.09 4.80 -16.49
CA ILE A 289 -23.53 3.91 -17.52
C ILE A 289 -23.45 2.47 -17.00
N LEU A 290 -24.50 1.71 -17.33
CA LEU A 290 -24.59 0.27 -17.16
C LEU A 290 -24.26 -0.45 -18.47
N SER A 291 -24.02 -1.76 -18.39
CA SER A 291 -23.92 -2.57 -19.62
C SER A 291 -25.20 -2.39 -20.45
N PRO A 292 -25.14 -2.48 -21.79
CA PRO A 292 -26.30 -2.27 -22.65
C PRO A 292 -27.54 -3.10 -22.26
N SER A 293 -27.33 -4.31 -21.77
CA SER A 293 -28.37 -5.23 -21.29
C SER A 293 -29.07 -4.78 -19.99
N LEU A 294 -28.45 -3.88 -19.22
CA LEU A 294 -28.95 -3.39 -17.93
C LEU A 294 -29.26 -1.89 -17.98
N LYS A 295 -29.46 -1.30 -19.16
CA LYS A 295 -29.79 0.13 -19.29
C LYS A 295 -31.10 0.46 -18.55
N GLY A 296 -31.10 1.58 -17.85
CA GLY A 296 -32.24 2.13 -17.11
C GLY A 296 -31.76 2.96 -15.92
N ASN A 297 -32.45 4.05 -15.61
CA ASN A 297 -32.09 4.95 -14.52
C ASN A 297 -32.81 4.53 -13.24
N LEU A 298 -32.14 4.68 -12.09
CA LEU A 298 -32.81 4.63 -10.79
C LEU A 298 -33.83 5.78 -10.72
N ASP A 299 -35.04 5.51 -10.22
CA ASP A 299 -36.01 6.55 -9.91
C ASP A 299 -35.58 7.36 -8.69
N GLU A 300 -36.02 8.62 -8.60
CA GLU A 300 -35.58 9.55 -7.54
C GLU A 300 -35.88 9.02 -6.13
N ILE A 301 -36.99 8.33 -5.91
CA ILE A 301 -37.32 7.75 -4.59
C ILE A 301 -36.30 6.69 -4.21
N THR A 302 -35.88 5.85 -5.17
CA THR A 302 -34.86 4.82 -4.94
C THR A 302 -33.50 5.45 -4.67
N LYS A 303 -33.14 6.53 -5.38
CA LYS A 303 -31.92 7.29 -5.13
C LYS A 303 -31.89 7.88 -3.72
N GLU A 304 -32.91 8.65 -3.34
CA GLU A 304 -33.02 9.26 -2.00
C GLU A 304 -32.89 8.22 -0.88
N ARG A 305 -33.54 7.06 -1.05
CA ARG A 305 -33.41 5.93 -0.11
C ARG A 305 -31.98 5.43 -0.01
N ILE A 306 -31.30 5.19 -1.15
CA ILE A 306 -29.91 4.73 -1.17
C ILE A 306 -29.01 5.76 -0.51
N GLU A 307 -29.15 7.05 -0.85
CA GLU A 307 -28.35 8.12 -0.28
C GLU A 307 -28.49 8.20 1.24
N ALA A 308 -29.73 8.24 1.74
CA ALA A 308 -30.02 8.28 3.17
C ALA A 308 -29.41 7.07 3.90
N TYR A 309 -29.52 5.88 3.30
CA TYR A 309 -29.02 4.67 3.92
C TYR A 309 -27.49 4.54 3.83
N VAL A 310 -26.85 5.02 2.75
CA VAL A 310 -25.38 5.14 2.68
C VAL A 310 -24.88 6.06 3.80
N ASN A 311 -25.51 7.22 4.01
CA ASN A 311 -25.17 8.11 5.12
C ASN A 311 -25.33 7.44 6.49
N TYR A 312 -26.41 6.67 6.68
CA TYR A 312 -26.59 5.85 7.88
C TYR A 312 -25.45 4.83 8.07
N LEU A 313 -25.08 4.09 7.02
CA LEU A 313 -24.03 3.07 7.08
C LEU A 313 -22.63 3.65 7.35
N ILE A 314 -22.35 4.86 6.87
CA ILE A 314 -21.15 5.63 7.22
C ILE A 314 -21.14 5.90 8.72
N ASN A 315 -22.24 6.43 9.27
CA ASN A 315 -22.36 6.75 10.70
C ASN A 315 -22.24 5.51 11.61
N GLN A 316 -22.71 4.34 11.14
CA GLN A 316 -22.59 3.07 11.86
C GLN A 316 -21.22 2.39 11.70
N LYS A 317 -20.27 2.98 10.96
CA LYS A 317 -18.95 2.39 10.66
C LYS A 317 -19.04 1.00 10.02
N HIS A 318 -20.06 0.80 9.18
CA HIS A 318 -20.22 -0.42 8.39
C HIS A 318 -19.52 -0.33 7.02
N ILE A 319 -19.18 0.89 6.61
CA ILE A 319 -18.37 1.19 5.43
C ILE A 319 -17.02 1.72 5.89
N TYR A 320 -15.93 1.08 5.48
CA TYR A 320 -14.60 1.67 5.55
C TYR A 320 -14.36 2.42 4.23
N GLN A 321 -14.71 3.71 4.21
CA GLN A 321 -14.44 4.55 3.04
C GLN A 321 -12.93 4.64 2.81
N LEU A 322 -12.50 4.41 1.56
CA LEU A 322 -11.26 5.01 1.07
C LEU A 322 -11.38 6.52 1.18
N PHE A 323 -10.94 7.12 2.27
CA PHE A 323 -10.74 8.54 2.24
C PHE A 323 -9.81 8.86 1.07
N SER A 324 -10.21 9.78 0.20
CA SER A 324 -9.20 10.68 -0.34
C SER A 324 -8.67 11.27 0.93
N LEU A 325 -7.42 10.97 1.22
CA LEU A 325 -6.63 11.87 2.03
C LEU A 325 -6.33 13.08 1.13
N GLY A 326 -7.42 13.73 0.69
CA GLY A 326 -7.50 15.12 0.34
C GLY A 326 -7.80 15.87 1.64
N LYS A 327 -7.44 17.15 1.64
CA LYS A 327 -7.29 18.07 2.79
C LYS A 327 -8.37 18.06 3.89
N ASP A 328 -9.53 17.42 3.69
CA ASP A 328 -10.73 17.65 4.50
C ASP A 328 -11.15 16.49 5.43
N ASN A 329 -10.40 15.38 5.52
CA ASN A 329 -10.68 14.32 6.50
C ASN A 329 -9.58 14.20 7.56
N ILE A 330 -9.60 15.18 8.47
CA ILE A 330 -8.91 15.16 9.76
C ILE A 330 -9.66 14.18 10.67
N TYR A 331 -8.99 13.20 11.30
CA TYR A 331 -9.59 12.56 12.49
C TYR A 331 -9.90 13.70 13.47
N GLN A 332 -11.18 13.95 13.72
CA GLN A 332 -11.54 15.06 14.58
C GLN A 332 -11.13 14.74 16.02
N LEU A 333 -11.09 15.76 16.87
CA LEU A 333 -10.68 15.63 18.26
C LEU A 333 -11.41 14.48 18.98
N ASP A 334 -12.72 14.37 18.78
CA ASP A 334 -13.55 13.34 19.41
C ASP A 334 -13.26 11.93 18.88
N ASP A 335 -12.92 11.79 17.59
CA ASP A 335 -12.50 10.52 17.01
C ASP A 335 -11.20 10.04 17.64
N MET A 336 -10.20 10.93 17.74
CA MET A 336 -8.91 10.61 18.34
C MET A 336 -9.06 10.26 19.84
N ILE A 337 -9.88 11.00 20.58
CA ILE A 337 -10.17 10.70 22.00
C ILE A 337 -10.80 9.31 22.12
N LYS A 338 -11.82 9.02 21.30
CA LYS A 338 -12.56 7.75 21.37
C LYS A 338 -11.71 6.55 20.94
N ILE A 339 -10.90 6.70 19.89
CA ILE A 339 -10.04 5.64 19.36
C ILE A 339 -8.96 5.25 20.37
N PHE A 340 -8.36 6.24 21.02
CA PHE A 340 -7.18 6.05 21.87
C PHE A 340 -7.49 6.02 23.38
N SER A 341 -8.77 6.03 23.75
CA SER A 341 -9.23 6.02 25.16
C SER A 341 -8.78 4.81 25.95
N ASN A 342 -8.45 3.70 25.29
CA ASN A 342 -8.01 2.45 25.93
C ASN A 342 -6.49 2.24 25.88
N VAL A 343 -5.72 3.22 25.40
CA VAL A 343 -4.26 3.14 25.34
C VAL A 343 -3.67 3.83 26.57
N GLU A 344 -3.25 3.02 27.54
CA GLU A 344 -2.84 3.48 28.89
C GLU A 344 -1.75 4.57 28.86
N VAL A 345 -0.73 4.42 28.01
CA VAL A 345 0.35 5.41 27.87
C VAL A 345 -0.11 6.77 27.34
N LEU A 346 -1.27 6.82 26.66
CA LEU A 346 -1.89 8.06 26.19
C LEU A 346 -2.82 8.66 27.26
N LEU A 347 -3.47 7.83 28.08
CA LEU A 347 -4.25 8.30 29.23
C LEU A 347 -3.38 9.06 30.23
N SER A 348 -2.13 8.63 30.44
CA SER A 348 -1.20 9.31 31.35
C SER A 348 -0.88 10.76 30.95
N GLN A 349 -1.04 11.09 29.66
CA GLN A 349 -0.78 12.41 29.08
C GLN A 349 -1.87 13.45 29.42
N GLY A 350 -3.01 13.00 29.96
CA GLY A 350 -4.19 13.81 30.28
C GLY A 350 -5.17 13.89 29.11
N THR A 351 -6.09 14.86 29.16
CA THR A 351 -7.09 15.01 28.08
C THR A 351 -6.49 15.60 26.80
N ILE A 352 -7.03 15.22 25.64
CA ILE A 352 -6.64 15.83 24.36
C ILE A 352 -7.29 17.22 24.27
N LYS A 353 -6.47 18.25 24.13
CA LYS A 353 -6.90 19.65 23.98
C LYS A 353 -7.11 20.05 22.53
N LYS A 354 -6.28 19.51 21.61
CA LYS A 354 -6.28 19.92 20.20
C LYS A 354 -5.63 18.86 19.32
N VAL A 355 -6.18 18.65 18.12
CA VAL A 355 -5.57 17.87 17.04
C VAL A 355 -5.29 18.80 15.86
N ILE A 356 -4.12 18.65 15.23
CA ILE A 356 -3.64 19.49 14.13
C ILE A 356 -3.10 18.58 13.03
N GLY A 357 -3.61 18.70 11.82
CA GLY A 357 -3.33 17.81 10.70
C GLY A 357 -4.60 17.58 9.86
N PRO A 358 -4.64 16.55 8.99
CA PRO A 358 -3.51 15.70 8.66
C PRO A 358 -2.46 16.51 7.89
N PHE A 359 -1.20 16.25 8.18
CA PHE A 359 -0.10 16.58 7.29
C PHE A 359 0.15 15.33 6.45
N HIS A 360 -0.04 15.44 5.13
CA HIS A 360 0.27 14.35 4.22
C HIS A 360 1.76 14.40 3.87
N ALA A 361 2.47 13.32 4.20
CA ALA A 361 3.77 13.00 3.64
C ALA A 361 3.59 11.92 2.56
N ASP A 362 4.59 11.73 1.70
CA ASP A 362 4.50 10.79 0.57
C ASP A 362 4.05 9.38 0.99
N ILE A 363 4.37 8.95 2.23
CA ILE A 363 4.10 7.61 2.77
C ILE A 363 3.16 7.58 3.99
N ASN A 364 2.97 8.69 4.70
CA ASN A 364 2.32 8.73 6.01
C ASN A 364 1.28 9.83 6.13
N THR A 365 0.28 9.59 6.97
CA THR A 365 -0.61 10.64 7.49
C THR A 365 -0.18 11.00 8.90
N ILE A 366 0.15 12.27 9.12
CA ILE A 366 0.72 12.74 10.38
C ILE A 366 -0.25 13.70 11.06
N TYR A 367 -0.47 13.52 12.37
CA TYR A 367 -1.21 14.45 13.22
C TYR A 367 -0.33 14.91 14.37
N ARG A 368 -0.41 16.20 14.70
CA ARG A 368 0.07 16.73 15.98
C ARG A 368 -1.09 16.79 16.96
N VAL A 369 -0.95 16.09 18.07
CA VAL A 369 -1.96 15.97 19.11
C VAL A 369 -1.44 16.63 20.38
N ASN A 370 -2.14 17.67 20.83
CA ASN A 370 -1.83 18.39 22.04
C ASN A 370 -2.66 17.81 23.19
N PHE A 371 -1.97 17.23 24.17
CA PHE A 371 -2.53 16.78 25.43
C PHE A 371 -2.41 17.88 26.50
N GLU A 372 -2.96 17.63 27.68
CA GLU A 372 -2.76 18.49 28.85
C GLU A 372 -1.30 18.63 29.26
N LYS A 373 -0.57 17.51 29.25
CA LYS A 373 0.80 17.43 29.77
C LYS A 373 1.88 17.39 28.68
N SER A 374 1.51 17.14 27.42
CA SER A 374 2.47 16.89 26.34
C SER A 374 1.93 17.27 24.96
N GLN A 375 2.82 17.27 23.97
CA GLN A 375 2.47 17.34 22.56
C GLN A 375 3.10 16.14 21.86
N LEU A 376 2.30 15.41 21.09
CA LEU A 376 2.70 14.16 20.45
C LEU A 376 2.47 14.23 18.94
N ILE A 377 3.25 13.48 18.19
CA ILE A 377 3.12 13.26 16.76
C ILE A 377 2.62 11.84 16.52
N PHE A 378 1.43 11.73 15.95
CA PHE A 378 0.82 10.48 15.52
C PHE A 378 1.13 10.31 14.04
N LYS A 379 1.71 9.17 13.67
CA LYS A 379 2.14 8.88 12.32
C LYS A 379 1.53 7.56 11.88
N PHE A 380 0.60 7.63 10.93
CA PHE A 380 -0.16 6.49 10.43
C PHE A 380 0.41 6.07 9.07
N ARG A 381 0.74 4.79 8.91
CA ARG A 381 1.21 4.20 7.64
C ARG A 381 0.02 4.03 6.70
N THR A 382 -0.34 5.11 6.00
CA THR A 382 -1.56 5.21 5.18
C THR A 382 -1.34 4.96 3.69
N LEU A 383 -0.10 5.06 3.18
CA LEU A 383 0.15 4.79 1.76
C LEU A 383 0.09 3.29 1.47
N LYS A 384 -0.60 2.91 0.40
CA LYS A 384 -0.91 1.51 0.06
C LYS A 384 0.30 0.62 -0.15
N SER A 385 1.38 1.15 -0.72
CA SER A 385 2.65 0.43 -0.89
C SER A 385 3.39 0.18 0.42
N PHE A 386 3.10 0.96 1.47
CA PHE A 386 3.80 0.94 2.76
C PHE A 386 2.92 0.54 3.96
N GLN A 387 1.63 0.24 3.76
CA GLN A 387 0.71 -0.17 4.85
C GLN A 387 1.07 -1.50 5.54
N TYR A 388 2.06 -2.20 4.99
CA TYR A 388 2.60 -3.47 5.48
C TYR A 388 4.08 -3.36 5.89
N GLU A 389 4.70 -2.19 5.70
CA GLU A 389 6.03 -1.97 6.27
C GLU A 389 5.85 -1.89 7.79
N ASN A 390 6.28 -2.97 8.45
CA ASN A 390 6.39 -3.03 9.90
C ASN A 390 7.32 -1.90 10.38
N ILE A 391 7.12 -1.40 11.59
CA ILE A 391 7.93 -0.31 12.20
C ILE A 391 9.32 -0.79 12.67
N VAL A 392 9.85 -1.81 12.01
CA VAL A 392 11.14 -2.44 12.33
C VAL A 392 12.25 -1.40 12.28
N LYS A 393 12.14 -0.41 11.40
CA LYS A 393 13.06 0.72 11.31
C LYS A 393 13.19 1.44 12.64
N GLU A 394 12.10 1.91 13.21
CA GLU A 394 12.12 2.66 14.47
C GLU A 394 12.51 1.76 15.65
N LYS A 395 11.98 0.53 15.70
CA LYS A 395 12.29 -0.43 16.76
C LYS A 395 13.77 -0.81 16.83
N LEU A 396 14.47 -0.81 15.71
CA LEU A 396 15.89 -1.15 15.65
C LEU A 396 16.79 0.07 15.80
N LEU A 397 16.45 1.20 15.17
CA LEU A 397 17.28 2.40 15.21
C LEU A 397 17.50 2.88 16.65
N PHE A 398 16.44 2.97 17.45
CA PHE A 398 16.50 3.60 18.77
C PHE A 398 17.47 2.87 19.73
N PRO A 399 17.42 1.54 19.86
CA PRO A 399 18.42 0.78 20.60
C PRO A 399 19.87 0.95 20.13
N PHE A 400 20.10 1.19 18.84
CA PHE A 400 21.45 1.50 18.35
C PHE A 400 21.88 2.91 18.75
N LEU A 401 20.95 3.87 18.81
CA LEU A 401 21.25 5.26 19.15
C LEU A 401 21.67 5.46 20.61
N ASP A 402 21.18 4.64 21.55
CA ASP A 402 21.60 4.71 22.97
C ASP A 402 22.60 3.62 23.38
N GLY A 403 22.95 2.73 22.45
CA GLY A 403 23.92 1.65 22.66
C GLY A 403 23.37 0.44 23.44
N SER A 404 22.08 0.41 23.77
CA SER A 404 21.44 -0.77 24.39
C SER A 404 21.45 -1.99 23.47
N LEU A 405 21.49 -1.76 22.15
CA LEU A 405 21.78 -2.77 21.14
C LEU A 405 23.16 -2.51 20.54
N ASN A 406 24.13 -3.34 20.91
CA ASN A 406 25.48 -3.30 20.36
C ASN A 406 25.54 -4.09 19.03
N SER A 407 25.98 -3.44 17.95
CA SER A 407 26.13 -4.03 16.62
C SER A 407 27.20 -5.12 16.53
N ASP A 408 28.14 -5.17 17.48
CA ASP A 408 29.20 -6.19 17.53
C ASP A 408 28.85 -7.37 18.47
N SER A 409 27.61 -7.40 18.99
CA SER A 409 27.20 -8.46 19.91
C SER A 409 27.02 -9.82 19.22
N PHE A 410 27.59 -10.88 19.78
CA PHE A 410 27.48 -12.25 19.24
C PHE A 410 26.03 -12.73 19.14
N ASP A 411 25.15 -12.24 20.03
CA ASP A 411 23.72 -12.57 20.08
C ASP A 411 22.82 -11.53 19.38
N LEU A 412 23.39 -10.61 18.59
CA LEU A 412 22.67 -9.52 17.92
C LEU A 412 21.44 -10.02 17.17
N ARG A 413 21.57 -11.15 16.46
CA ARG A 413 20.48 -11.71 15.67
C ARG A 413 19.27 -12.10 16.52
N GLU A 414 19.51 -12.72 17.67
CA GLU A 414 18.45 -13.15 18.58
C GLU A 414 17.79 -11.95 19.27
N LYS A 415 18.59 -10.94 19.65
CA LYS A 415 18.06 -9.66 20.15
C LYS A 415 17.17 -8.96 19.13
N ILE A 416 17.60 -8.87 17.86
CA ILE A 416 16.80 -8.31 16.77
C ILE A 416 15.50 -9.08 16.58
N LYS A 417 15.53 -10.42 16.54
CA LYS A 417 14.30 -11.24 16.42
C LYS A 417 13.33 -10.94 17.55
N LYS A 418 13.81 -10.83 18.79
CA LYS A 418 13.00 -10.48 19.95
C LYS A 418 12.35 -9.10 19.78
N ILE A 419 13.13 -8.08 19.42
CA ILE A 419 12.61 -6.71 19.18
C ILE A 419 11.57 -6.70 18.06
N VAL A 420 11.85 -7.37 16.93
CA VAL A 420 10.95 -7.42 15.78
C VAL A 420 9.64 -8.15 16.09
N SER A 421 9.66 -9.15 16.98
CA SER A 421 8.46 -9.90 17.38
C SER A 421 7.42 -9.09 18.15
N VAL A 422 7.84 -8.01 18.84
CA VAL A 422 6.95 -7.15 19.63
C VAL A 422 6.04 -6.33 18.71
N LYS A 423 4.72 -6.53 18.80
CA LYS A 423 3.72 -5.90 17.92
C LYS A 423 3.12 -4.60 18.46
N LYS A 424 3.25 -4.35 19.76
CA LYS A 424 2.82 -3.11 20.43
C LYS A 424 3.77 -2.80 21.57
N GLY A 425 4.02 -1.53 21.84
CA GLY A 425 4.92 -1.11 22.90
C GLY A 425 5.38 0.32 22.73
N ASP A 426 6.49 0.65 23.37
CA ASP A 426 7.11 1.97 23.40
C ASP A 426 8.64 1.83 23.47
N TYR A 427 9.33 2.95 23.28
CA TYR A 427 10.77 3.06 23.50
C TYR A 427 11.13 4.44 24.02
N GLN A 428 11.56 4.50 25.27
CA GLN A 428 11.99 5.73 25.94
C GLN A 428 13.49 5.70 26.21
N PHE A 429 14.19 6.75 25.80
CA PHE A 429 15.59 6.91 26.09
C PHE A 429 15.81 7.23 27.58
N SER A 430 16.78 6.55 28.20
CA SER A 430 17.15 6.84 29.57
C SER A 430 17.85 8.20 29.67
N ARG A 431 17.67 8.87 30.81
CA ARG A 431 18.42 10.10 31.13
C ARG A 431 19.91 9.83 31.34
N ASP A 432 20.26 8.62 31.79
CA ASP A 432 21.64 8.23 32.08
C ASP A 432 22.40 7.85 30.80
N THR A 433 21.68 7.33 29.80
CA THR A 433 22.22 6.94 28.49
C THR A 433 21.36 7.58 27.37
N PRO A 434 21.49 8.90 27.15
CA PRO A 434 20.75 9.58 26.10
C PRO A 434 21.23 9.11 24.71
N PRO A 435 20.40 9.27 23.66
CA PRO A 435 20.80 8.90 22.32
C PRO A 435 21.99 9.75 21.85
N ILE A 436 22.87 9.15 21.05
CA ILE A 436 24.08 9.80 20.52
C ILE A 436 23.78 11.03 19.65
N ILE A 437 22.56 11.11 19.13
CA ILE A 437 22.00 12.22 18.37
C ILE A 437 20.62 12.61 18.93
N PRO A 438 20.20 13.89 18.85
CA PRO A 438 18.94 14.33 19.41
C PRO A 438 17.76 13.81 18.57
N VAL A 439 16.97 12.90 19.15
CA VAL A 439 15.75 12.33 18.56
C VAL A 439 14.65 12.26 19.62
N ALA A 440 13.39 12.18 19.20
CA ALA A 440 12.23 12.07 20.11
C ALA A 440 12.09 10.64 20.66
N ASN A 441 11.49 10.50 21.85
CA ASN A 441 11.04 9.19 22.33
C ASN A 441 9.91 8.63 21.45
N LEU A 442 9.86 7.30 21.35
CA LEU A 442 8.76 6.57 20.72
C LEU A 442 7.76 6.22 21.82
N VAL A 443 6.80 7.13 22.05
CA VAL A 443 5.81 7.03 23.13
C VAL A 443 4.93 5.80 23.00
N TYR A 444 4.56 5.42 21.77
CA TYR A 444 3.78 4.22 21.52
C TYR A 444 3.89 3.76 20.08
N PHE A 445 3.68 2.48 19.83
CA PHE A 445 3.51 1.94 18.50
C PHE A 445 2.55 0.75 18.50
N ASP A 446 1.93 0.50 17.35
CA ASP A 446 1.00 -0.60 17.16
C ASP A 446 1.05 -1.12 15.72
N GLU A 447 1.38 -2.41 15.57
CA GLU A 447 1.40 -3.15 14.31
C GLU A 447 0.20 -4.11 14.16
N THR A 448 -0.65 -4.20 15.18
CA THR A 448 -1.76 -5.19 15.26
C THR A 448 -2.96 -4.77 14.43
N LYS A 449 -3.09 -3.47 14.15
CA LYS A 449 -4.25 -2.86 13.48
C LYS A 449 -5.57 -3.04 14.24
N ALA A 450 -5.51 -3.40 15.53
CA ALA A 450 -6.69 -3.59 16.36
C ALA A 450 -7.36 -2.27 16.77
N VAL A 451 -6.55 -1.22 17.00
CA VAL A 451 -7.04 0.11 17.41
C VAL A 451 -7.54 0.93 16.22
N ILE A 452 -6.75 0.97 15.15
CA ILE A 452 -7.11 1.57 13.85
C ILE A 452 -6.60 0.67 12.73
N PRO A 453 -7.20 0.71 11.52
CA PRO A 453 -6.82 -0.17 10.41
C PRO A 453 -5.47 0.16 9.74
N HIS A 454 -4.55 0.78 10.49
CA HIS A 454 -3.21 1.18 10.04
C HIS A 454 -2.17 0.81 11.09
N ILE A 455 -0.96 0.49 10.64
CA ILE A 455 0.22 0.48 11.52
C ILE A 455 0.50 1.94 11.89
N PHE A 456 0.81 2.21 13.15
CA PHE A 456 1.12 3.56 13.58
C PHE A 456 2.20 3.65 14.66
N THR A 457 2.82 4.82 14.71
CA THR A 457 3.74 5.24 15.76
C THR A 457 3.28 6.56 16.35
N ILE A 458 3.56 6.75 17.63
CA ILE A 458 3.33 8.00 18.37
C ILE A 458 4.67 8.39 18.97
N GLN A 459 5.14 9.59 18.64
CA GLN A 459 6.41 10.13 19.10
C GLN A 459 6.19 11.45 19.84
N GLU A 460 7.14 11.85 20.67
CA GLU A 460 7.13 13.19 21.25
C GLU A 460 7.28 14.26 20.17
N TYR A 461 6.57 15.37 20.34
CA TYR A 461 6.74 16.52 19.46
C TYR A 461 8.03 17.28 19.79
N ILE A 462 8.94 17.33 18.83
CA ILE A 462 10.16 18.13 18.95
C ILE A 462 9.81 19.60 18.65
N HIS A 463 9.84 20.43 19.69
CA HIS A 463 9.58 21.86 19.55
C HIS A 463 10.72 22.56 18.79
N GLY A 464 10.36 23.36 17.78
CA GLY A 464 11.29 24.19 17.01
C GLY A 464 10.72 24.53 15.64
N LYS A 465 11.57 25.04 14.75
CA LYS A 465 11.29 25.19 13.32
C LYS A 465 12.25 24.30 12.53
N SER A 466 11.90 23.94 11.29
CA SER A 466 12.90 23.34 10.41
C SER A 466 14.03 24.35 10.15
N LEU A 467 15.25 23.87 9.93
CA LEU A 467 16.38 24.73 9.60
C LEU A 467 16.10 25.54 8.32
N LYS A 468 15.40 24.96 7.35
CA LYS A 468 14.95 25.66 6.14
C LYS A 468 14.05 26.85 6.48
N ASP A 469 13.04 26.66 7.32
CA ASP A 469 12.10 27.74 7.69
C ASP A 469 12.76 28.82 8.53
N LEU A 470 13.70 28.43 9.40
CA LEU A 470 14.50 29.39 10.14
C LEU A 470 15.37 30.20 9.18
N PHE A 471 16.10 29.55 8.27
CA PHE A 471 16.99 30.21 7.31
C PHE A 471 16.22 31.21 6.44
N ASN A 472 15.02 30.85 5.97
CA ASN A 472 14.17 31.72 5.16
C ASN A 472 13.65 32.97 5.90
N GLN A 473 13.75 33.04 7.23
CA GLN A 473 13.40 34.24 8.01
C GLN A 473 14.55 35.26 8.09
N TYR A 474 15.78 34.86 7.77
CA TYR A 474 16.92 35.76 7.77
C TYR A 474 16.97 36.53 6.45
N SER A 475 16.96 37.86 6.51
CA SER A 475 17.32 38.67 5.36
C SER A 475 18.81 38.51 5.03
N GLN A 476 19.23 38.95 3.83
CA GLN A 476 20.65 38.96 3.46
C GLN A 476 21.52 39.78 4.43
N GLU A 477 20.97 40.84 5.04
CA GLU A 477 21.66 41.66 6.04
C GLU A 477 21.73 40.95 7.39
N ASP A 478 20.63 40.34 7.85
CA ASP A 478 20.57 39.60 9.13
C ASP A 478 21.50 38.37 9.14
N PHE A 479 21.68 37.75 7.98
CA PHE A 479 22.58 36.62 7.82
C PHE A 479 24.05 36.98 8.08
N ARG A 480 24.47 38.21 7.71
CA ARG A 480 25.84 38.68 8.00
C ARG A 480 26.07 38.85 9.49
N PHE A 481 25.10 39.41 10.22
CA PHE A 481 25.18 39.58 11.68
C PHE A 481 25.05 38.26 12.46
N SER A 482 24.44 37.24 11.86
CA SER A 482 24.21 35.94 12.50
C SER A 482 25.12 34.82 11.98
N ARG A 483 26.12 35.15 11.16
CA ARG A 483 27.05 34.20 10.54
C ARG A 483 27.74 33.29 11.57
N SER A 484 28.17 33.84 12.70
CA SER A 484 28.81 33.06 13.78
C SER A 484 27.90 31.97 14.36
N LYS A 485 26.59 32.24 14.47
CA LYS A 485 25.59 31.25 14.92
C LYS A 485 25.48 30.10 13.93
N PHE A 486 25.40 30.41 12.63
CA PHE A 486 25.32 29.39 11.58
C PHE A 486 26.61 28.57 11.47
N LEU A 487 27.79 29.20 11.60
CA LEU A 487 29.05 28.46 11.64
C LEU A 487 29.08 27.46 12.80
N THR A 488 28.64 27.88 14.00
CA THR A 488 28.54 27.00 15.16
C THR A 488 27.53 25.86 14.93
N LEU A 489 26.33 26.20 14.46
CA LEU A 489 25.27 25.24 14.14
C LEU A 489 25.74 24.17 13.15
N PHE A 490 26.35 24.55 12.03
CA PHE A 490 26.79 23.59 11.03
C PHE A 490 27.96 22.75 11.53
N ASN A 491 28.83 23.29 12.38
CA ASN A 491 29.84 22.50 13.06
C ASN A 491 29.23 21.41 13.95
N GLU A 492 28.21 21.77 14.74
CA GLU A 492 27.48 20.82 15.58
C GLU A 492 26.73 19.76 14.74
N LEU A 493 26.08 20.17 13.64
CA LEU A 493 25.40 19.25 12.72
C LEU A 493 26.37 18.25 12.09
N GLY A 494 27.55 18.71 11.67
CA GLY A 494 28.61 17.83 11.17
C GLY A 494 29.05 16.83 12.24
N GLU A 495 29.25 17.30 13.47
CA GLU A 495 29.63 16.44 14.59
C GLU A 495 28.55 15.38 14.90
N LEU A 496 27.26 15.75 14.84
CA LEU A 496 26.14 14.82 15.05
C LEU A 496 26.07 13.76 13.95
N LEU A 497 26.23 14.13 12.67
CA LEU A 497 26.29 13.16 11.57
C LEU A 497 27.49 12.22 11.75
N GLY A 498 28.63 12.77 12.19
CA GLY A 498 29.81 11.97 12.51
C GLY A 498 29.56 10.98 13.66
N LYS A 499 28.82 11.38 14.71
CA LYS A 499 28.40 10.45 15.78
C LYS A 499 27.48 9.35 15.26
N LEU A 500 26.51 9.67 14.40
CA LEU A 500 25.63 8.64 13.81
C LEU A 500 26.46 7.56 13.08
N HIS A 501 27.46 8.00 12.30
CA HIS A 501 28.35 7.12 11.56
C HIS A 501 29.37 6.36 12.42
N THR A 502 29.41 6.54 13.75
CA THR A 502 30.20 5.65 14.62
C THR A 502 29.48 4.33 14.92
N ILE A 503 28.19 4.21 14.61
CA ILE A 503 27.48 2.94 14.67
C ILE A 503 27.82 2.15 13.40
N SER A 504 28.75 1.20 13.53
CA SER A 504 29.24 0.36 12.43
C SER A 504 28.71 -1.07 12.49
N PHE A 505 28.80 -1.79 11.37
CA PHE A 505 28.46 -3.21 11.28
C PHE A 505 29.56 -3.99 10.55
N ASP A 506 29.72 -5.27 10.87
CA ASP A 506 30.70 -6.16 10.24
C ASP A 506 30.49 -6.38 8.73
N SER A 507 29.28 -6.13 8.23
CA SER A 507 28.93 -6.37 6.83
C SER A 507 27.77 -5.50 6.36
N PHE A 508 27.75 -5.20 5.07
CA PHE A 508 26.60 -4.58 4.41
C PHE A 508 25.40 -5.52 4.41
N GLN A 509 24.20 -4.94 4.41
CA GLN A 509 22.95 -5.69 4.44
C GLN A 509 22.02 -5.13 3.37
N GLU A 510 21.43 -5.98 2.54
CA GLU A 510 20.40 -5.59 1.56
C GLU A 510 19.20 -4.93 2.26
N HIS A 511 18.90 -5.41 3.47
CA HIS A 511 17.77 -4.95 4.25
C HIS A 511 18.07 -4.95 5.75
N ILE A 512 17.49 -3.99 6.48
CA ILE A 512 17.65 -3.84 7.94
C ILE A 512 17.26 -5.11 8.72
N TYR A 513 16.32 -5.91 8.22
CA TYR A 513 15.89 -7.16 8.84
C TYR A 513 16.92 -8.29 8.70
N ASN A 514 17.98 -8.09 7.93
CA ASN A 514 19.10 -9.02 7.81
C ASN A 514 20.27 -8.65 8.72
N ILE A 515 20.23 -7.52 9.44
CA ILE A 515 21.24 -7.19 10.45
C ILE A 515 21.40 -8.38 11.43
N GLY A 516 22.67 -8.69 11.73
CA GLY A 516 23.08 -9.86 12.52
C GLY A 516 23.13 -11.18 11.75
N LYS A 517 22.83 -11.22 10.44
CA LYS A 517 23.12 -12.38 9.58
C LYS A 517 24.49 -12.21 8.93
N LYS A 518 25.17 -13.34 8.71
CA LYS A 518 26.35 -13.38 7.83
C LYS A 518 25.94 -12.90 6.44
N SER A 519 26.64 -11.90 5.93
CA SER A 519 26.43 -11.30 4.62
C SER A 519 27.75 -11.30 3.86
N GLU A 520 27.67 -11.60 2.57
CA GLU A 520 28.80 -11.57 1.63
C GLU A 520 28.58 -10.49 0.56
N ILE A 521 27.77 -9.47 0.87
CA ILE A 521 27.48 -8.36 -0.03
C ILE A 521 28.76 -7.59 -0.32
N ASN A 522 29.16 -7.60 -1.59
CA ASN A 522 30.17 -6.72 -2.12
C ASN A 522 29.52 -5.38 -2.51
N TRP A 523 29.92 -4.30 -1.83
CA TRP A 523 29.31 -2.99 -1.99
C TRP A 523 29.46 -2.42 -3.41
N LEU A 524 30.65 -2.52 -4.00
CA LEU A 524 30.89 -2.10 -5.37
C LEU A 524 29.97 -2.83 -6.35
N LYS A 525 29.82 -4.16 -6.19
CA LYS A 525 28.91 -4.95 -7.03
C LYS A 525 27.45 -4.50 -6.90
N LEU A 526 27.01 -4.21 -5.67
CA LEU A 526 25.68 -3.69 -5.41
C LEU A 526 25.46 -2.35 -6.14
N ILE A 527 26.36 -1.40 -5.95
CA ILE A 527 26.28 -0.06 -6.57
C ILE A 527 26.34 -0.14 -8.10
N ASN A 528 27.18 -1.01 -8.67
CA ASN A 528 27.22 -1.26 -10.11
C ASN A 528 25.87 -1.75 -10.63
N SER A 529 25.23 -2.70 -9.95
CA SER A 529 23.91 -3.18 -10.35
C SER A 529 22.84 -2.09 -10.32
N GLU A 530 22.89 -1.20 -9.33
CA GLU A 530 21.97 -0.05 -9.27
C GLU A 530 22.23 0.93 -10.42
N PHE A 531 23.49 1.21 -10.75
CA PHE A 531 23.83 2.07 -11.89
C PHE A 531 23.36 1.49 -13.21
N GLU A 532 23.52 0.17 -13.44
CA GLU A 532 23.06 -0.50 -14.65
C GLU A 532 21.55 -0.33 -14.83
N ILE A 533 20.76 -0.56 -13.78
CA ILE A 533 19.30 -0.40 -13.79
C ILE A 533 18.91 1.05 -14.07
N GLU A 534 19.46 1.99 -13.30
CA GLU A 534 19.05 3.39 -13.37
C GLU A 534 19.50 4.07 -14.66
N SER A 535 20.66 3.69 -15.19
CA SER A 535 21.16 4.19 -16.47
C SER A 535 20.35 3.61 -17.64
N GLN A 536 19.96 2.33 -17.59
CA GLN A 536 19.07 1.75 -18.59
C GLN A 536 17.71 2.46 -18.62
N GLU A 537 17.16 2.76 -17.44
CA GLU A 537 15.87 3.46 -17.33
C GLU A 537 15.97 4.93 -17.77
N ALA A 538 17.07 5.62 -17.42
CA ALA A 538 17.33 6.98 -17.88
C ALA A 538 17.48 7.06 -19.41
N ARG A 539 18.12 6.05 -20.02
CA ARG A 539 18.20 5.90 -21.48
C ARG A 539 16.83 5.79 -22.12
N ARG A 540 15.96 4.92 -21.57
CA ARG A 540 14.57 4.77 -22.06
C ARG A 540 13.80 6.09 -21.99
N LYS A 541 14.09 6.90 -20.97
CA LYS A 541 13.51 8.23 -20.75
C LYS A 541 14.21 9.36 -21.50
N LYS A 542 15.16 9.04 -22.39
CA LYS A 542 15.89 9.98 -23.25
C LYS A 542 16.62 11.07 -22.46
N LEU A 543 17.33 10.67 -21.40
CA LEU A 543 18.16 11.58 -20.61
C LEU A 543 19.21 12.31 -21.47
N GLY A 544 19.83 11.63 -22.44
CA GLY A 544 20.73 12.22 -23.43
C GLY A 544 22.22 12.23 -23.07
N TYR A 545 22.62 11.66 -21.93
CA TYR A 545 24.00 11.65 -21.42
C TYR A 545 24.60 10.24 -21.25
N ASP A 546 24.14 9.27 -22.06
CA ASP A 546 24.46 7.86 -21.90
C ASP A 546 25.97 7.53 -21.96
N ASN A 547 26.69 8.17 -22.88
CA ASN A 547 28.11 7.89 -23.11
C ASN A 547 28.99 8.56 -22.05
N GLU A 548 28.61 9.76 -21.66
CA GLU A 548 29.26 10.59 -20.64
C GLU A 548 29.13 9.92 -19.27
N ILE A 549 27.93 9.47 -18.90
CA ILE A 549 27.71 8.68 -17.67
C ILE A 549 28.58 7.42 -17.69
N LYS A 550 28.59 6.68 -18.81
CA LYS A 550 29.39 5.46 -18.92
C LYS A 550 30.90 5.73 -18.78
N THR A 551 31.37 6.86 -19.32
CA THR A 551 32.78 7.28 -19.23
C THR A 551 33.12 7.67 -17.80
N PHE A 552 32.31 8.54 -17.18
CA PHE A 552 32.47 8.94 -15.78
C PHE A 552 32.53 7.74 -14.83
N LEU A 553 31.62 6.76 -15.00
CA LEU A 553 31.61 5.54 -14.19
C LEU A 553 32.86 4.71 -14.43
N LYS A 554 33.28 4.52 -15.68
CA LYS A 554 34.50 3.77 -16.01
C LYS A 554 35.74 4.35 -15.31
N ASP A 555 35.82 5.67 -15.23
CA ASP A 555 37.01 6.36 -14.71
C ASP A 555 37.03 6.46 -13.18
N ASN A 556 35.87 6.39 -12.52
CA ASN A 556 35.75 6.69 -11.09
C ASN A 556 35.21 5.55 -10.22
N ILE A 557 34.52 4.54 -10.77
CA ILE A 557 33.78 3.56 -9.96
C ILE A 557 34.68 2.66 -9.11
N SER A 558 35.93 2.43 -9.53
CA SER A 558 36.91 1.66 -8.77
C SER A 558 37.29 2.31 -7.44
N LEU A 559 37.06 3.62 -7.27
CA LEU A 559 37.24 4.30 -5.98
C LEU A 559 36.36 3.68 -4.88
N LEU A 560 35.25 3.02 -5.23
CA LEU A 560 34.37 2.37 -4.28
C LEU A 560 34.88 1.01 -3.77
N GLU A 561 35.97 0.47 -4.33
CA GLU A 561 36.56 -0.81 -3.88
C GLU A 561 37.05 -0.75 -2.42
N GLU A 562 37.45 0.44 -1.96
CA GLU A 562 37.94 0.68 -0.61
C GLU A 562 36.82 0.89 0.42
N GLU A 563 35.55 0.92 0.01
CA GLU A 563 34.42 1.14 0.90
C GLU A 563 34.00 -0.17 1.61
N ASN A 564 34.59 -0.41 2.77
CA ASN A 564 34.38 -1.61 3.58
C ASN A 564 33.92 -1.33 5.03
N GLU A 565 33.48 -0.11 5.30
CA GLU A 565 32.99 0.31 6.63
C GLU A 565 31.48 0.60 6.58
N PRO A 566 30.61 -0.42 6.72
CA PRO A 566 29.17 -0.24 6.81
C PRO A 566 28.81 0.52 8.09
N VAL A 567 28.04 1.60 7.94
CA VAL A 567 27.57 2.44 9.06
C VAL A 567 26.08 2.71 8.96
N VAL A 568 25.46 3.11 10.07
CA VAL A 568 24.10 3.66 10.05
C VAL A 568 24.09 4.97 9.29
N LEU A 569 23.22 5.07 8.29
CA LEU A 569 22.91 6.27 7.54
C LEU A 569 21.53 6.78 7.89
N HIS A 570 21.35 8.08 8.02
CA HIS A 570 20.03 8.69 8.03
C HIS A 570 19.38 8.61 6.65
N ASN A 571 20.19 8.73 5.59
CA ASN A 571 19.83 8.69 4.17
C ASN A 571 18.83 9.79 3.72
N ASP A 572 18.49 10.72 4.61
CA ASP A 572 17.68 11.92 4.37
C ASP A 572 18.12 13.11 5.26
N PHE A 573 19.42 13.20 5.53
CA PHE A 573 19.99 14.25 6.38
C PHE A 573 20.02 15.59 5.65
N GLN A 574 18.98 16.40 5.79
CA GLN A 574 18.82 17.71 5.14
C GLN A 574 18.03 18.71 6.01
N TRP A 575 18.16 20.00 5.72
CA TRP A 575 17.60 21.11 6.51
C TRP A 575 16.09 21.09 6.82
N THR A 576 15.26 20.34 6.10
CA THR A 576 13.83 20.17 6.41
C THR A 576 13.63 19.22 7.59
N ASN A 577 14.57 18.30 7.80
CA ASN A 577 14.53 17.25 8.81
C ASN A 577 15.36 17.60 10.06
N LEU A 578 15.89 18.83 10.10
CA LEU A 578 16.66 19.38 11.22
C LEU A 578 15.80 20.39 11.96
N ILE A 579 15.40 20.08 13.19
CA ILE A 579 14.57 20.95 14.02
C ILE A 579 15.46 21.78 14.94
N VAL A 580 15.33 23.10 14.84
CA VAL A 580 16.18 24.07 15.54
C VAL A 580 15.35 25.11 16.29
N LYS A 581 15.96 25.71 17.32
CA LYS A 581 15.45 26.89 18.03
C LYS A 581 16.50 28.00 17.99
N ASP A 582 16.12 29.15 17.46
CA ASP A 582 16.97 30.33 17.51
C ASP A 582 16.92 30.97 18.89
N SER A 583 18.09 31.30 19.43
CA SER A 583 18.28 32.02 20.68
C SER A 583 19.26 33.17 20.44
N PRO A 584 19.29 34.20 21.30
CA PRO A 584 20.14 35.38 21.09
C PRO A 584 21.60 35.06 20.76
N ASN A 585 22.17 34.01 21.36
CA ASN A 585 23.60 33.68 21.24
C ASN A 585 23.89 32.44 20.38
N LYS A 586 22.92 31.55 20.14
CA LYS A 586 23.13 30.31 19.38
C LYS A 586 21.84 29.82 18.75
N ILE A 587 21.96 29.07 17.65
CA ILE A 587 20.86 28.27 17.12
C ILE A 587 21.02 26.86 17.68
N GLN A 588 20.11 26.45 18.57
CA GLN A 588 20.14 25.15 19.21
C GLN A 588 19.51 24.09 18.30
N ILE A 589 20.17 22.94 18.18
CA ILE A 589 19.60 21.74 17.56
C ILE A 589 18.71 21.05 18.59
N ASN A 590 17.42 20.97 18.29
CA ASN A 590 16.42 20.38 19.15
C ASN A 590 16.07 18.94 18.76
N GLY A 591 16.28 18.58 17.50
CA GLY A 591 16.11 17.19 17.06
C GLY A 591 16.37 16.99 15.59
N ILE A 592 16.61 15.73 15.25
CA ILE A 592 16.69 15.20 13.90
C ILE A 592 15.49 14.27 13.72
N ILE A 593 14.76 14.42 12.62
CA ILE A 593 13.51 13.69 12.37
C ILE A 593 13.56 12.98 11.02
N ASP A 594 12.54 12.16 10.75
CA ASP A 594 12.33 11.49 9.46
C ASP A 594 13.41 10.46 9.06
N PHE A 595 13.63 9.50 9.95
CA PHE A 595 14.48 8.34 9.69
C PHE A 595 13.81 7.27 8.80
N ASP A 596 12.73 7.56 8.07
CA ASP A 596 12.03 6.51 7.30
C ASP A 596 12.92 5.84 6.24
N GLU A 597 13.98 6.52 5.79
CA GLU A 597 14.93 5.99 4.81
C GLU A 597 16.25 5.48 5.42
N TRP A 598 16.36 5.41 6.75
CA TRP A 598 17.60 4.99 7.40
C TRP A 598 17.99 3.57 6.97
N ARG A 599 19.29 3.34 6.79
CA ARG A 599 19.83 2.05 6.33
C ARG A 599 21.29 1.87 6.73
N VAL A 600 21.83 0.68 6.45
CA VAL A 600 23.27 0.42 6.51
C VAL A 600 23.87 0.72 5.14
N GLY A 601 24.90 1.56 5.10
CA GLY A 601 25.56 1.94 3.87
C GLY A 601 26.89 2.63 4.14
N VAL A 602 27.31 3.51 3.24
CA VAL A 602 28.59 4.20 3.34
C VAL A 602 28.43 5.69 3.61
N LYS A 603 29.41 6.24 4.33
CA LYS A 603 29.39 7.60 4.89
C LYS A 603 29.07 8.69 3.87
N ALA A 604 29.57 8.59 2.64
CA ALA A 604 29.40 9.61 1.62
C ALA A 604 27.93 9.77 1.16
N GLN A 605 27.10 8.73 1.28
CA GLN A 605 25.70 8.78 0.83
C GLN A 605 24.87 9.81 1.60
N ASP A 606 25.11 9.98 2.90
CA ASP A 606 24.37 10.98 3.72
C ASP A 606 24.70 12.44 3.37
N PHE A 607 25.82 12.67 2.68
CA PHE A 607 26.22 14.01 2.26
C PHE A 607 25.48 14.46 1.01
N VAL A 608 24.97 13.54 0.17
CA VAL A 608 24.32 13.88 -1.12
C VAL A 608 23.19 14.89 -0.91
N LYS A 609 22.27 14.59 0.01
CA LYS A 609 21.10 15.44 0.28
C LYS A 609 21.45 16.67 1.12
N MET A 610 22.41 16.57 2.03
CA MET A 610 22.93 17.73 2.74
C MET A 610 23.54 18.75 1.77
N GLU A 611 24.37 18.30 0.82
CA GLU A 611 24.98 19.16 -0.19
C GLU A 611 23.92 19.76 -1.12
N PHE A 612 23.06 18.93 -1.70
CA PHE A 612 22.10 19.39 -2.69
C PHE A 612 20.98 20.26 -2.10
N TYR A 613 20.35 19.82 -1.01
CA TYR A 613 19.20 20.53 -0.45
C TYR A 613 19.58 21.61 0.55
N THR A 614 20.75 21.55 1.19
CA THR A 614 21.08 22.49 2.29
C THR A 614 22.27 23.40 1.95
N LEU A 615 23.46 22.83 1.72
CA LEU A 615 24.68 23.61 1.59
C LEU A 615 24.73 24.39 0.27
N LYS A 616 24.28 23.78 -0.84
CA LYS A 616 24.22 24.43 -2.15
C LYS A 616 23.25 25.64 -2.15
N PRO A 617 22.00 25.54 -1.65
CA PRO A 617 21.11 26.70 -1.56
C PRO A 617 21.62 27.81 -0.65
N ILE A 618 22.34 27.47 0.43
CA ILE A 618 22.98 28.47 1.32
C ILE A 618 24.13 29.18 0.61
N ASN A 619 24.84 28.48 -0.28
CA ASN A 619 25.93 29.00 -1.11
C ASN A 619 26.98 29.81 -0.32
N ASN A 620 27.46 29.23 0.79
CA ASN A 620 28.46 29.87 1.66
C ASN A 620 29.59 28.89 2.01
N ILE A 621 30.81 29.20 1.57
CA ILE A 621 31.98 28.33 1.70
C ILE A 621 32.37 28.07 3.15
N ASP A 622 32.23 29.05 4.04
CA ASP A 622 32.60 28.90 5.45
C ASP A 622 31.61 28.03 6.21
N ILE A 623 30.31 28.14 5.89
CA ILE A 623 29.29 27.26 6.46
C ILE A 623 29.52 25.83 6.01
N ARG A 624 29.75 25.62 4.71
CA ARG A 624 30.12 24.31 4.18
C ARG A 624 31.37 23.79 4.88
N GLY A 625 32.44 24.59 4.95
CA GLY A 625 33.67 24.23 5.66
C GLY A 625 33.45 23.89 7.13
N SER A 626 32.58 24.64 7.82
CA SER A 626 32.27 24.40 9.23
C SER A 626 31.57 23.06 9.46
N PHE A 627 30.65 22.68 8.57
CA PHE A 627 30.00 21.37 8.59
C PHE A 627 31.02 20.22 8.48
N TYR A 628 31.88 20.30 7.46
CA TYR A 628 32.93 19.31 7.26
C TYR A 628 33.93 19.25 8.42
N ASN A 629 34.29 20.39 9.00
CA ASN A 629 35.16 20.45 10.17
C ASN A 629 34.50 19.82 11.41
N GLY A 630 33.19 20.00 11.57
CA GLY A 630 32.39 19.35 12.61
C GLY A 630 32.42 17.84 12.48
N TYR A 631 32.15 17.34 11.28
CA TYR A 631 32.17 15.90 10.98
C TYR A 631 33.55 15.27 11.23
N LYS A 632 34.63 15.97 10.86
CA LYS A 632 36.01 15.55 11.08
C LYS A 632 36.38 15.31 12.55
N LYS A 633 35.59 15.82 13.52
CA LYS A 633 35.79 15.55 14.94
C LYS A 633 35.49 14.10 15.32
N LYS A 634 34.70 13.38 14.52
CA LYS A 634 34.26 12.00 14.80
C LYS A 634 34.70 11.01 13.73
N CYS A 635 34.76 11.42 12.47
CA CYS A 635 35.09 10.55 11.35
C CYS A 635 36.17 11.16 10.47
N LYS A 636 36.98 10.32 9.82
CA LYS A 636 37.97 10.78 8.83
C LYS A 636 37.30 11.04 7.47
N ILE A 637 37.82 12.00 6.73
CA ILE A 637 37.47 12.26 5.33
C ILE A 637 38.71 11.98 4.49
N GLY A 638 38.65 10.93 3.66
CA GLY A 638 39.75 10.53 2.78
C GLY A 638 39.93 11.48 1.59
N GLN A 639 41.04 11.32 0.87
CA GLN A 639 41.40 12.15 -0.28
C GLN A 639 40.36 12.10 -1.40
N ASP A 640 39.80 10.91 -1.68
CA ASP A 640 38.81 10.70 -2.75
C ASP A 640 37.35 10.87 -2.30
N PHE A 641 37.10 11.34 -1.07
CA PHE A 641 35.75 11.45 -0.53
C PHE A 641 34.79 12.24 -1.43
N PHE A 642 35.24 13.37 -1.98
CA PHE A 642 34.40 14.21 -2.84
C PHE A 642 34.10 13.54 -4.19
N LYS A 643 35.04 12.78 -4.76
CA LYS A 643 34.78 11.98 -5.97
C LYS A 643 33.78 10.88 -5.69
N LYS A 644 33.92 10.17 -4.56
CA LYS A 644 32.94 9.16 -4.12
C LYS A 644 31.55 9.77 -3.92
N LEU A 645 31.49 10.96 -3.32
CA LEU A 645 30.25 11.73 -3.17
C LEU A 645 29.63 12.08 -4.52
N ASP A 646 30.41 12.50 -5.52
CA ASP A 646 29.91 12.75 -6.87
C ASP A 646 29.33 11.47 -7.51
N ILE A 647 29.97 10.31 -7.33
CA ILE A 647 29.42 9.01 -7.78
C ILE A 647 28.05 8.75 -7.12
N TYR A 648 27.93 8.83 -5.80
CA TYR A 648 26.65 8.61 -5.12
C TYR A 648 25.60 9.67 -5.47
N SER A 649 26.03 10.90 -5.71
CA SER A 649 25.16 11.99 -6.17
C SER A 649 24.60 11.68 -7.55
N LEU A 650 25.44 11.23 -8.49
CA LEU A 650 25.00 10.83 -9.83
C LEU A 650 23.94 9.72 -9.76
N LEU A 651 24.19 8.67 -8.98
CA LEU A 651 23.22 7.59 -8.79
C LEU A 651 21.89 8.11 -8.23
N TRP A 652 21.96 9.00 -7.23
CA TRP A 652 20.77 9.59 -6.63
C TRP A 652 20.01 10.48 -7.63
N PHE A 653 20.69 11.30 -8.42
CA PHE A 653 20.05 12.13 -9.44
C PHE A 653 19.41 11.31 -10.55
N LEU A 654 20.04 10.21 -10.99
CA LEU A 654 19.45 9.29 -11.97
C LEU A 654 18.14 8.69 -11.44
N LYS A 655 18.13 8.17 -10.20
CA LYS A 655 16.91 7.65 -9.54
C LYS A 655 15.79 8.69 -9.51
N ASN A 656 16.11 9.92 -9.11
CA ASN A 656 15.10 10.98 -9.01
C ASN A 656 14.61 11.47 -10.38
N TYR A 657 15.50 11.58 -11.37
CA TYR A 657 15.12 11.86 -12.75
C TYR A 657 14.15 10.82 -13.28
N ASN A 658 14.47 9.53 -13.08
CA ASN A 658 13.65 8.41 -13.49
C ASN A 658 12.26 8.47 -12.83
N SER A 659 12.19 8.76 -11.53
CA SER A 659 10.92 8.88 -10.79
C SER A 659 10.07 10.08 -11.24
N LEU A 660 10.69 11.24 -11.51
CA LEU A 660 9.96 12.44 -11.92
C LEU A 660 9.39 12.36 -13.34
N TYR A 661 10.06 11.66 -14.26
CA TYR A 661 9.65 11.61 -15.66
C TYR A 661 8.25 11.01 -15.85
N GLY A 662 7.92 9.92 -15.15
CA GLY A 662 6.59 9.29 -15.23
C GLY A 662 5.48 10.14 -14.61
N ASN A 663 5.81 10.97 -13.63
CA ASN A 663 4.84 11.80 -12.89
C ASN A 663 4.48 13.10 -13.63
N LEU A 664 5.40 13.67 -14.42
CA LEU A 664 5.15 14.93 -15.14
C LEU A 664 4.12 14.77 -16.27
N ALA A 665 4.12 13.64 -16.98
CA ALA A 665 3.16 13.37 -18.06
C ALA A 665 1.69 13.35 -17.57
N ASN A 666 1.45 13.04 -16.30
CA ASN A 666 0.13 12.96 -15.69
C ASN A 666 -0.34 14.28 -15.04
N LEU A 667 0.50 15.32 -15.04
CA LEU A 667 0.28 16.56 -14.28
C LEU A 667 0.28 17.83 -15.15
N GLU A 668 0.38 17.69 -16.48
CA GLU A 668 0.42 18.83 -17.42
C GLU A 668 -0.70 19.85 -17.11
N GLY A 669 -0.31 21.12 -16.93
CA GLY A 669 -1.24 22.22 -16.64
C GLY A 669 -1.46 22.56 -15.15
N SER A 670 -0.89 21.81 -14.20
CA SER A 670 -1.01 22.08 -12.76
C SER A 670 0.14 22.94 -12.18
N ASN A 671 -0.06 23.57 -11.02
CA ASN A 671 1.04 24.26 -10.31
C ASN A 671 2.15 23.30 -9.83
N SER A 672 1.78 22.05 -9.50
CA SER A 672 2.76 21.02 -9.11
C SER A 672 3.62 20.56 -10.29
N PHE A 673 3.14 20.69 -11.53
CA PHE A 673 3.93 20.46 -12.74
C PHE A 673 5.11 21.42 -12.83
N LYS A 674 4.88 22.74 -12.67
CA LYS A 674 5.95 23.76 -12.76
C LYS A 674 7.04 23.55 -11.70
N GLU A 675 6.67 23.19 -10.48
CA GLU A 675 7.63 22.92 -9.41
C GLU A 675 8.46 21.65 -9.68
N ARG A 676 7.80 20.56 -10.10
CA ARG A 676 8.47 19.30 -10.46
C ARG A 676 9.33 19.44 -11.72
N GLU A 677 8.93 20.28 -12.65
CA GLU A 677 9.68 20.60 -13.85
C GLU A 677 10.97 21.37 -13.50
N LYS A 678 10.87 22.42 -12.66
CA LYS A 678 12.05 23.13 -12.15
C LYS A 678 13.03 22.20 -11.42
N LEU A 679 12.50 21.25 -10.65
CA LEU A 679 13.31 20.26 -9.94
C LEU A 679 14.01 19.30 -10.91
N LYS A 680 13.31 18.83 -11.95
CA LYS A 680 13.88 18.03 -13.03
C LYS A 680 15.04 18.75 -13.72
N TYR A 681 14.88 20.04 -14.05
CA TYR A 681 15.98 20.84 -14.62
C TYR A 681 17.17 20.95 -13.66
N SER A 682 16.91 21.12 -12.36
CA SER A 682 17.99 21.15 -11.37
C SER A 682 18.75 19.82 -11.28
N TYR A 683 18.08 18.68 -11.44
CA TYR A 683 18.75 17.38 -11.46
C TYR A 683 19.57 17.18 -12.72
N LEU A 684 19.05 17.60 -13.88
CA LEU A 684 19.79 17.54 -15.14
C LEU A 684 21.08 18.34 -15.08
N SER A 685 21.01 19.57 -14.55
CA SER A 685 22.19 20.42 -14.37
C SER A 685 23.24 19.79 -13.45
N GLU A 686 22.82 19.06 -12.41
CA GLU A 686 23.77 18.35 -11.54
C GLU A 686 24.36 17.11 -12.19
N ILE A 687 23.56 16.34 -12.95
CA ILE A 687 24.07 15.21 -13.74
C ILE A 687 25.14 15.73 -14.70
N GLU A 688 24.86 16.80 -15.44
CA GLU A 688 25.79 17.42 -16.37
C GLU A 688 27.05 17.95 -15.68
N ARG A 689 26.92 18.55 -14.49
CA ARG A 689 28.08 18.98 -13.69
C ARG A 689 28.98 17.81 -13.31
N ILE A 690 28.40 16.69 -12.86
CA ILE A 690 29.15 15.54 -12.35
C ILE A 690 29.83 14.76 -13.48
N ILE A 691 29.15 14.51 -14.60
CA ILE A 691 29.76 13.75 -15.70
C ILE A 691 30.88 14.51 -16.41
N ASN A 692 30.96 15.84 -16.22
CA ASN A 692 32.00 16.71 -16.77
C ASN A 692 33.11 17.08 -15.76
N SER A 693 33.01 16.63 -14.50
CA SER A 693 34.04 16.82 -13.47
C SER A 693 35.05 15.68 -13.46
#